data_AF-A0A0P7DIQ9-F1
#
_entry.id   AF-A0A0P7DIQ9-F1
#
_cell.length_a   1.000
_cell.length_b   1.000
_cell.length_c   1.000
_cell.angle_alpha   90.00
_cell.angle_beta   90.00
_cell.angle_gamma   90.00
#
_symmetry.space_group_name_H-M   'P 1'
#
loop_
_entity.id
_entity.type
_entity.pdbx_description
1 polymer ?
#
loop_
_entity_poly.entity_id
_entity_poly.type
_entity_poly.pdbx_seq_one_letter_code
_entity_poly.pdbx_strand_id
1 'polypeptide(L)'
;MSSRSLSTVLKRPFQGTRTQLPNAGTGMLLVMLAIMVVLIVVPRPQLFSSVGQYLVPHSLLEMGAILVALMSAVSIFQGHRRTLPTSFLVMGCAFMLSAFFDMVHIFSYDGMPDFVSEASISKAIHFWLAGRTAFIIALLAPCLLTARPVPRRYLPVAFGLTLAIGLAVSWIGLFHLDFLPETFIVGSGLTAWKIGYEWALALSAVLAAVLLLGARRLPEGTNAGWLAVAALATGISELCFTLYATAFDVFNLLGHLYKVVAYAMIYHAIYSSRMVYPYQQLQKMSDALGEAEQRWQFALEGSGAGVWDWKQDTDHVFYSPQWKATLGFQEHEIGSSFDEWKSRIHPDDMPRTLDDLKQHFEGHSAEYRNEHRMLTRNGEWKWILDQGRVVERAEDGRPLRMIGTHSDIDWIKEQQQRLISSRARLRSIYHSAPVGIIVADRDGTIADANSAMHALLGKSDAELFQQSLWGLFSLDEISRMKRAWGQLQREGGSFQDEYHMQTDTGQMFWAEVTLTPLEGEERTLVLINNIEDRRRAIELLEENATLYQEVFSTGNAIKLLIDPELAEIIDANPVAADFYGYSIGEMCGMPLGRINVLASQSLSKRIRAVVNRTDNHFEASHQLANGELRDVEIFTGPVDLNGRTLLFSIVHDITDRKRAQRDLQAANLKLSRLSESRSQIHHLAECLLTCSQLDEIITQLNVRLPSLFAGCEGNVTLHDPNDINQTMHINWGSPPTDARHLKQTLTVGDGQVGEFVLLIPPEEDSLERLQPLAEDVSHLVMLALADLQLKRGLAHEARKDTLTRLFNRRHLDEVLPQKLAEASIGNPLSLVVLDLDHFKQVNDTYGHEMGDQVLTRLANLIRESMRSSDEACRYGGEEFVILIPGASAAVSRARVEAILEAFHEEVFEHETLGPLTGLSFSAGVANAPHDSQATDALFNMADNALYQAKRAGRKRVLCFNSLPPAADSHARQPAH
;
A
#
# COMPACT_ATOMS: atom_id res chain seq x y z
N MET A 1 -8.39 -34.04 7.10
CA MET A 1 -6.97 -34.12 7.55
C MET A 1 -6.81 -33.38 8.86
N SER A 2 -6.15 -34.01 9.83
CA SER A 2 -6.14 -33.62 11.25
C SER A 2 -5.53 -32.25 11.52
N SER A 3 -6.09 -31.57 12.52
CA SER A 3 -5.64 -30.34 13.21
C SER A 3 -4.23 -30.39 13.83
N ARG A 4 -3.37 -31.33 13.40
CA ARG A 4 -2.01 -31.51 13.92
C ARG A 4 -0.91 -30.81 13.10
N SER A 5 -1.15 -30.40 11.86
CA SER A 5 -0.06 -29.84 11.01
C SER A 5 0.27 -28.36 11.27
N LEU A 6 -0.65 -27.57 11.84
CA LEU A 6 -0.41 -26.16 12.18
C LEU A 6 0.39 -25.95 13.48
N SER A 7 0.53 -26.99 14.31
CA SER A 7 1.30 -26.91 15.56
C SER A 7 2.81 -27.11 15.39
N THR A 8 3.25 -27.54 14.21
CA THR A 8 4.64 -27.91 13.93
C THR A 8 5.50 -26.77 13.40
N VAL A 9 4.90 -25.69 12.88
CA VAL A 9 5.64 -24.49 12.45
C VAL A 9 6.00 -23.59 13.65
N LEU A 10 5.31 -23.73 14.78
CA LEU A 10 5.50 -22.90 15.99
C LEU A 10 6.33 -23.56 17.10
N LYS A 11 6.94 -24.73 16.85
CA LYS A 11 7.83 -25.41 17.81
C LYS A 11 9.21 -25.65 17.21
N ARG A 12 9.91 -24.58 16.84
CA ARG A 12 11.39 -24.62 16.94
C ARG A 12 11.75 -24.32 18.39
N PRO A 13 12.43 -25.23 19.11
CA PRO A 13 13.05 -24.84 20.37
C PRO A 13 14.07 -23.74 20.04
N PHE A 14 13.99 -22.61 20.76
CA PHE A 14 14.95 -21.52 20.71
C PHE A 14 16.38 -22.11 20.83
N GLN A 15 17.08 -22.25 19.71
CA GLN A 15 18.53 -22.39 19.72
C GLN A 15 19.05 -21.06 20.24
N GLY A 16 19.58 -21.09 21.47
CA GLY A 16 20.03 -19.91 22.20
C GLY A 16 21.15 -19.19 21.46
N THR A 17 20.80 -18.23 20.61
CA THR A 17 21.69 -17.16 20.21
C THR A 17 22.00 -16.35 21.46
N ARG A 18 23.28 -16.33 21.88
CA ARG A 18 23.74 -15.40 22.91
C ARG A 18 23.34 -13.99 22.49
N THR A 19 22.70 -13.26 23.38
CA THR A 19 22.32 -11.87 23.14
C THR A 19 23.60 -11.07 22.87
N GLN A 20 23.69 -10.46 21.69
CA GLN A 20 24.85 -9.66 21.31
C GLN A 20 24.63 -8.19 21.69
N LEU A 21 25.73 -7.50 21.98
CA LEU A 21 25.70 -6.06 22.20
C LEU A 21 25.50 -5.35 20.85
N PRO A 22 24.65 -4.31 20.77
CA PRO A 22 24.43 -3.56 19.54
C PRO A 22 25.66 -2.71 19.18
N ASN A 23 26.09 -2.76 17.92
CA ASN A 23 27.29 -2.06 17.41
C ASN A 23 27.30 -0.55 17.71
N ALA A 24 26.16 0.12 17.55
CA ALA A 24 26.02 1.55 17.82
C ALA A 24 26.23 1.85 19.32
N GLY A 25 25.65 1.04 20.20
CA GLY A 25 25.81 1.17 21.65
C GLY A 25 27.26 0.89 22.10
N THR A 26 27.91 -0.13 21.53
CA THR A 26 29.32 -0.42 21.83
C THR A 26 30.27 0.68 21.37
N GLY A 27 30.01 1.30 20.21
CA GLY A 27 30.80 2.44 19.75
C GLY A 27 30.72 3.62 20.73
N MET A 28 29.52 3.92 21.22
CA MET A 28 29.31 4.99 22.19
C MET A 28 30.02 4.73 23.53
N LEU A 29 30.00 3.49 24.02
CA LEU A 29 30.75 3.10 25.22
C LEU A 29 32.27 3.29 25.05
N LEU A 30 32.82 2.94 23.89
CA LEU A 30 34.24 3.12 23.60
C LEU A 30 34.63 4.60 23.58
N VAL A 31 33.77 5.46 23.02
CA VAL A 31 33.98 6.91 23.04
C VAL A 31 33.93 7.46 24.47
N MET A 32 32.95 7.05 25.27
CA MET A 32 32.86 7.44 26.68
C MET A 32 34.12 7.03 27.45
N LEU A 33 34.57 5.78 27.28
CA LEU A 33 35.77 5.29 27.92
C LEU A 33 37.02 6.05 27.45
N ALA A 34 37.14 6.34 26.16
CA ALA A 34 38.26 7.08 25.59
C ALA A 34 38.34 8.51 26.14
N ILE A 35 37.22 9.23 26.18
CA ILE A 35 37.16 10.59 26.74
C ILE A 35 37.55 10.57 28.22
N MET A 36 37.03 9.62 28.99
CA MET A 36 37.37 9.46 30.41
C MET A 36 38.87 9.22 30.59
N VAL A 37 39.47 8.30 29.83
CA VAL A 37 40.91 7.99 29.90
C VAL A 37 41.75 9.22 29.51
N VAL A 38 41.38 9.95 28.46
CA VAL A 38 42.08 11.17 28.04
C VAL A 38 42.05 12.21 29.16
N LEU A 39 40.90 12.45 29.80
CA LEU A 39 40.78 13.42 30.90
C LEU A 39 41.51 13.00 32.17
N ILE A 40 41.77 11.71 32.37
CA ILE A 40 42.61 11.22 33.48
C ILE A 40 44.09 11.55 33.25
N VAL A 41 44.55 11.49 31.99
CA VAL A 41 45.97 11.66 31.63
C VAL A 41 46.35 13.13 31.40
N VAL A 42 45.43 13.95 30.89
CA VAL A 42 45.65 15.36 30.58
C VAL A 42 45.46 16.23 31.83
N PRO A 43 46.20 17.35 31.99
CA PRO A 43 45.94 18.30 33.07
C PRO A 43 44.47 18.73 33.12
N ARG A 44 43.87 18.66 34.31
CA ARG A 44 42.43 18.89 34.50
C ARG A 44 42.04 20.30 34.04
N PRO A 45 41.17 20.44 33.02
CA PRO A 45 40.74 21.76 32.60
C PRO A 45 39.84 22.38 33.67
N GLN A 46 40.13 23.61 34.10
CA GLN A 46 39.23 24.34 34.99
C GLN A 46 38.08 24.92 34.16
N LEU A 47 37.03 24.11 33.95
CA LEU A 47 35.84 24.54 33.20
C LEU A 47 34.97 25.53 33.98
N PHE A 48 34.94 25.41 35.31
CA PHE A 48 34.11 26.25 36.17
C PHE A 48 34.95 26.86 37.29
N SER A 49 34.74 28.15 37.53
CA SER A 49 35.46 28.93 38.54
C SER A 49 34.65 29.14 39.82
N SER A 50 33.33 28.92 39.77
CA SER A 50 32.41 29.07 40.90
C SER A 50 31.26 28.05 40.83
N VAL A 51 30.64 27.78 41.98
CA VAL A 51 29.46 26.91 42.10
C VAL A 51 28.28 27.44 41.26
N GLY A 52 28.10 28.76 41.20
CA GLY A 52 27.03 29.39 40.40
C GLY A 52 27.14 29.12 38.90
N GLN A 53 28.37 29.08 38.34
CA GLN A 53 28.57 28.74 36.92
C GLN A 53 28.29 27.26 36.62
N TYR A 54 28.51 26.39 37.59
CA TYR A 54 28.26 24.94 37.47
C TYR A 54 26.78 24.57 37.64
N LEU A 55 26.03 25.36 38.41
CA LEU A 55 24.66 25.04 38.80
C LEU A 55 23.72 24.89 37.61
N VAL A 56 23.81 25.78 36.61
CA VAL A 56 22.96 25.74 35.40
C VAL A 56 23.20 24.47 34.57
N PRO A 57 24.43 24.16 34.09
CA PRO A 57 24.67 22.96 33.29
C PRO A 57 24.38 21.66 34.07
N HIS A 58 24.68 21.62 35.36
CA HIS A 58 24.33 20.50 36.22
C HIS A 58 22.81 20.30 36.29
N SER A 59 22.05 21.35 36.60
CA SER A 59 20.58 21.29 36.72
C SER A 59 19.91 20.87 35.41
N LEU A 60 20.41 21.35 34.27
CA LEU A 60 19.90 20.95 32.95
C LEU A 60 20.12 19.45 32.67
N LEU A 61 21.30 18.92 32.99
CA LEU A 61 21.58 17.48 32.84
C LEU A 61 20.72 16.64 33.78
N GLU A 62 20.52 17.09 35.02
CA GLU A 62 19.63 16.44 35.98
C GLU A 62 18.18 16.45 35.52
N MET A 63 17.66 17.58 35.05
CA MET A 63 16.30 17.67 34.47
C MET A 63 16.13 16.72 33.27
N GLY A 64 17.14 16.63 32.41
CA GLY A 64 17.15 15.67 31.30
C GLY A 64 17.04 14.22 31.78
N ALA A 65 17.82 13.85 32.81
CA ALA A 65 17.76 12.50 33.39
C ALA A 65 16.39 12.22 34.05
N ILE A 66 15.82 13.18 34.77
CA ILE A 66 14.48 13.09 35.38
C ILE A 66 13.41 12.82 34.31
N LEU A 67 13.41 13.62 33.23
CA LEU A 67 12.47 13.48 32.12
C LEU A 67 12.54 12.08 31.52
N VAL A 68 13.76 11.60 31.21
CA VAL A 68 13.96 10.31 30.56
C VAL A 68 13.58 9.14 31.48
N ALA A 69 13.84 9.24 32.79
CA ALA A 69 13.40 8.24 33.76
C ALA A 69 11.86 8.19 33.89
N LEU A 70 11.19 9.34 33.95
CA LEU A 70 9.72 9.41 33.96
C LEU A 70 9.12 8.84 32.68
N MET A 71 9.66 9.22 31.51
CA MET A 71 9.22 8.67 30.22
C MET A 71 9.40 7.16 30.15
N SER A 72 10.52 6.65 30.67
CA SER A 72 10.79 5.20 30.76
C SER A 72 9.77 4.50 31.66
N ALA A 73 9.47 5.05 32.83
CA ALA A 73 8.44 4.52 33.73
C ALA A 73 7.04 4.53 33.09
N VAL A 74 6.65 5.65 32.47
CA VAL A 74 5.36 5.78 31.77
C VAL A 74 5.26 4.76 30.64
N SER A 75 6.32 4.59 29.84
CA SER A 75 6.36 3.60 28.76
C SER A 75 6.16 2.16 29.26
N ILE A 76 6.73 1.81 30.42
CA ILE A 76 6.53 0.51 31.05
C ILE A 76 5.07 0.32 31.46
N PHE A 77 4.45 1.34 32.06
CA PHE A 77 3.08 1.25 32.57
C PHE A 77 2.00 1.37 31.49
N GLN A 78 2.21 2.12 30.41
CA GLN A 78 1.24 2.30 29.32
C GLN A 78 1.13 1.09 28.38
N GLY A 79 1.94 0.03 28.56
CA GLY A 79 1.83 -1.17 27.73
C GLY A 79 0.42 -1.78 27.74
N HIS A 80 -0.12 -2.08 26.55
CA HIS A 80 -1.47 -2.58 26.25
C HIS A 80 -1.83 -3.98 26.82
N ARG A 81 -1.12 -4.48 27.83
CA ARG A 81 -1.37 -5.79 28.44
C ARG A 81 -2.22 -5.66 29.71
N ARG A 82 -3.20 -6.56 29.87
CA ARG A 82 -4.03 -6.68 31.09
C ARG A 82 -3.23 -7.02 32.35
N THR A 83 -2.03 -7.58 32.19
CA THR A 83 -1.10 -7.91 33.27
C THR A 83 0.29 -7.37 32.99
N LEU A 84 1.01 -6.99 34.05
CA LEU A 84 2.40 -6.50 33.99
C LEU A 84 3.31 -7.51 34.70
N PRO A 85 4.43 -7.96 34.09
CA PRO A 85 5.38 -8.82 34.79
C PRO A 85 5.94 -8.14 36.03
N THR A 86 6.11 -8.88 37.13
CA THR A 86 6.61 -8.35 38.41
C THR A 86 7.97 -7.64 38.27
N SER A 87 8.87 -8.17 37.44
CA SER A 87 10.16 -7.54 37.15
C SER A 87 10.03 -6.15 36.52
N PHE A 88 9.09 -5.97 35.59
CA PHE A 88 8.81 -4.68 34.96
C PHE A 88 8.06 -3.72 35.88
N LEU A 89 7.20 -4.24 36.77
CA LEU A 89 6.55 -3.43 37.80
C LEU A 89 7.60 -2.76 38.68
N VAL A 90 8.55 -3.55 39.21
CA VAL A 90 9.64 -3.04 40.04
C VAL A 90 10.54 -2.10 39.25
N MET A 91 10.88 -2.44 38.00
CA MET A 91 11.68 -1.56 37.14
C MET A 91 11.03 -0.18 36.92
N GLY A 92 9.72 -0.13 36.63
CA GLY A 92 9.00 1.13 36.47
C GLY A 92 8.92 1.95 37.76
N CYS A 93 8.63 1.30 38.89
CA CYS A 93 8.62 1.95 40.20
C CYS A 93 10.01 2.50 40.58
N ALA A 94 11.06 1.75 40.29
CA ALA A 94 12.43 2.15 40.57
C ALA A 94 12.89 3.34 39.69
N PHE A 95 12.45 3.44 38.43
CA PHE A 95 12.67 4.67 37.63
C PHE A 95 11.91 5.88 38.17
N MET A 96 10.66 5.72 38.64
CA MET A 96 9.95 6.81 39.31
C MET A 96 10.67 7.28 40.56
N LEU A 97 11.18 6.34 41.35
CA LEU A 97 11.95 6.64 42.57
C LEU A 97 13.27 7.34 42.24
N SER A 98 13.98 6.91 41.18
CA SER A 98 15.17 7.59 40.69
C SER A 98 14.88 9.02 40.24
N ALA A 99 13.80 9.24 39.47
CA ALA A 99 13.39 10.59 39.05
C ALA A 99 13.03 11.49 40.24
N PHE A 100 12.36 10.94 41.25
CA PHE A 100 12.02 11.66 42.47
C PHE A 100 13.28 12.08 43.25
N PHE A 101 14.24 11.18 43.44
CA PHE A 101 15.48 11.51 44.14
C PHE A 101 16.39 12.44 43.35
N ASP A 102 16.48 12.29 42.02
CA ASP A 102 17.22 13.24 41.17
C ASP A 102 16.59 14.65 41.27
N MET A 103 15.27 14.77 41.41
CA MET A 103 14.60 16.05 41.65
C MET A 103 14.97 16.67 43.01
N VAL A 104 14.89 15.88 44.08
CA VAL A 104 15.24 16.36 45.43
C VAL A 104 16.75 16.64 45.55
N HIS A 105 17.58 15.93 44.79
CA HIS A 105 19.01 16.17 44.64
C HIS A 105 19.29 17.58 44.10
N ILE A 106 18.64 17.98 43.00
CA ILE A 106 18.76 19.35 42.45
C ILE A 106 18.45 20.38 43.54
N PHE A 107 17.31 20.23 44.24
CA PHE A 107 16.88 21.20 45.25
C PHE A 107 17.73 21.20 46.53
N SER A 108 18.52 20.14 46.76
CA SER A 108 19.41 20.05 47.92
C SER A 108 20.85 20.49 47.60
N TYR A 109 21.13 20.86 46.34
CA TYR A 109 22.47 21.19 45.86
C TYR A 109 22.94 22.55 46.41
N ASP A 110 24.23 22.61 46.77
CA ASP A 110 24.86 23.82 47.31
C ASP A 110 24.78 24.97 46.28
N GLY A 111 24.19 26.11 46.70
CA GLY A 111 23.89 27.25 45.82
C GLY A 111 22.44 27.36 45.33
N MET A 112 21.57 26.38 45.62
CA MET A 112 20.12 26.51 45.45
C MET A 112 19.46 27.15 46.68
N PRO A 113 18.29 27.82 46.53
CA PRO A 113 17.51 28.28 47.67
C PRO A 113 17.13 27.14 48.60
N ASP A 114 17.04 27.41 49.90
CA ASP A 114 16.70 26.39 50.90
C ASP A 114 15.35 25.74 50.60
N PHE A 115 15.35 24.41 50.51
CA PHE A 115 14.18 23.60 50.22
C PHE A 115 13.90 22.64 51.37
N VAL A 116 12.89 22.95 52.19
CA VAL A 116 12.52 22.25 53.45
C VAL A 116 13.57 22.38 54.58
N SER A 117 14.86 22.37 54.23
CA SER A 117 16.02 22.50 55.12
C SER A 117 17.22 23.03 54.32
N GLU A 118 18.24 23.57 54.99
CA GLU A 118 19.38 24.23 54.34
C GLU A 118 20.10 23.35 53.30
N ALA A 119 20.39 23.88 52.11
CA ALA A 119 21.08 23.13 51.07
C ALA A 119 22.53 22.78 51.47
N SER A 120 23.02 21.59 51.11
CA SER A 120 24.40 21.20 51.39
C SER A 120 24.91 20.10 50.46
N ILE A 121 26.22 20.08 50.22
CA ILE A 121 26.88 19.07 49.37
C ILE A 121 26.60 17.65 49.88
N SER A 122 26.67 17.42 51.19
CA SER A 122 26.44 16.09 51.79
C SER A 122 25.00 15.62 51.60
N LYS A 123 24.03 16.53 51.70
CA LYS A 123 22.61 16.24 51.44
C LYS A 123 22.34 15.95 49.97
N ALA A 124 22.90 16.76 49.07
CA ALA A 124 22.82 16.51 47.64
C ALA A 124 23.40 15.13 47.28
N ILE A 125 24.57 14.76 47.81
CA ILE A 125 25.17 13.44 47.58
C ILE A 125 24.30 12.31 48.14
N HIS A 126 23.62 12.50 49.28
CA HIS A 126 22.70 11.49 49.80
C HIS A 126 21.57 11.17 48.81
N PHE A 127 20.89 12.21 48.30
CA PHE A 127 19.82 12.04 47.31
C PHE A 127 20.34 11.50 45.98
N TRP A 128 21.54 11.90 45.57
CA TRP A 128 22.23 11.33 44.42
C TRP A 128 22.38 9.81 44.54
N LEU A 129 22.99 9.34 45.63
CA LEU A 129 23.22 7.92 45.87
C LEU A 129 21.92 7.13 45.97
N ALA A 130 20.87 7.72 46.58
CA ALA A 130 19.53 7.12 46.61
C ALA A 130 18.95 6.95 45.20
N GLY A 131 19.05 7.99 44.36
CA GLY A 131 18.64 7.97 42.95
C GLY A 131 19.38 6.91 42.14
N ARG A 132 20.71 6.84 42.27
CA ARG A 132 21.55 5.82 41.60
C ARG A 132 21.21 4.40 42.04
N THR A 133 20.99 4.21 43.34
CA THR A 133 20.60 2.90 43.88
C THR A 133 19.27 2.44 43.28
N ALA A 134 18.28 3.33 43.22
CA ALA A 134 17.00 3.03 42.57
C ALA A 134 17.19 2.69 41.08
N PHE A 135 18.05 3.42 40.37
CA PHE A 135 18.33 3.16 38.96
C PHE A 135 19.00 1.80 38.70
N ILE A 136 19.96 1.39 39.53
CA ILE A 136 20.59 0.06 39.43
C ILE A 136 19.59 -1.05 39.77
N ILE A 137 18.70 -0.84 40.75
CA ILE A 137 17.60 -1.77 41.03
C ILE A 137 16.71 -1.93 39.80
N ALA A 138 16.40 -0.85 39.08
CA ALA A 138 15.64 -0.92 37.83
C ALA A 138 16.33 -1.81 36.78
N LEU A 139 17.65 -1.70 36.62
CA LEU A 139 18.42 -2.53 35.68
C LEU A 139 18.52 -4.01 36.10
N LEU A 140 18.59 -4.29 37.41
CA LEU A 140 18.67 -5.65 37.94
C LEU A 140 17.33 -6.37 37.99
N ALA A 141 16.22 -5.65 38.14
CA ALA A 141 14.88 -6.22 38.31
C ALA A 141 14.46 -7.20 37.20
N PRO A 142 14.69 -6.94 35.89
CA PRO A 142 14.43 -7.90 34.81
C PRO A 142 15.15 -9.24 34.94
N CYS A 143 16.31 -9.27 35.61
CA CYS A 143 17.15 -10.46 35.73
C CYS A 143 16.88 -11.25 37.01
N LEU A 144 16.67 -10.54 38.13
CA LEU A 144 16.55 -11.15 39.45
C LEU A 144 15.11 -11.56 39.81
N LEU A 145 14.12 -10.83 39.31
CA LEU A 145 12.72 -11.07 39.64
C LEU A 145 12.03 -11.94 38.60
N THR A 146 11.25 -12.91 39.07
CA THR A 146 10.46 -13.76 38.17
C THR A 146 9.39 -12.96 37.43
N ALA A 147 9.21 -13.23 36.13
CA ALA A 147 8.20 -12.58 35.29
C ALA A 147 6.75 -13.05 35.58
N ARG A 148 6.36 -13.17 36.86
CA ARG A 148 4.99 -13.49 37.24
C ARG A 148 4.05 -12.35 36.85
N PRO A 149 2.93 -12.63 36.16
CA PRO A 149 1.99 -11.60 35.73
C PRO A 149 1.23 -11.04 36.93
N VAL A 150 1.34 -9.72 37.13
CA VAL A 150 0.59 -8.96 38.15
C VAL A 150 -0.58 -8.26 37.47
N PRO A 151 -1.82 -8.43 37.95
CA PRO A 151 -2.97 -7.68 37.45
C PRO A 151 -2.83 -6.18 37.72
N ARG A 152 -3.23 -5.33 36.76
CA ARG A 152 -3.13 -3.86 36.87
C ARG A 152 -3.88 -3.27 38.06
N ARG A 153 -4.85 -3.97 38.66
CA ARG A 153 -5.54 -3.50 39.88
C ARG A 153 -4.61 -3.29 41.09
N TYR A 154 -3.42 -3.90 41.08
CA TYR A 154 -2.43 -3.74 42.15
C TYR A 154 -1.43 -2.59 41.91
N LEU A 155 -1.52 -1.88 40.77
CA LEU A 155 -0.64 -0.75 40.46
C LEU A 155 -0.72 0.39 41.51
N PRO A 156 -1.92 0.78 42.01
CA PRO A 156 -2.02 1.81 43.04
C PRO A 156 -1.29 1.43 44.34
N VAL A 157 -1.31 0.15 44.72
CA VAL A 157 -0.59 -0.35 45.90
C VAL A 157 0.93 -0.25 45.68
N ALA A 158 1.40 -0.62 44.49
CA ALA A 158 2.82 -0.48 44.14
C ALA A 158 3.27 0.99 44.14
N PHE A 159 2.45 1.90 43.62
CA PHE A 159 2.73 3.34 43.68
C PHE A 159 2.70 3.89 45.10
N GLY A 160 1.74 3.49 45.93
CA GLY A 160 1.70 3.86 47.35
C GLY A 160 2.94 3.39 48.11
N LEU A 161 3.39 2.16 47.88
CA LEU A 161 4.63 1.64 48.46
C LEU A 161 5.87 2.41 47.97
N THR A 162 5.94 2.71 46.67
CA THR A 162 7.04 3.47 46.07
C THR A 162 7.12 4.87 46.67
N LEU A 163 5.98 5.55 46.81
CA LEU A 163 5.88 6.86 47.46
C LEU A 163 6.30 6.79 48.93
N ALA A 164 5.84 5.79 49.69
CA ALA A 164 6.21 5.61 51.08
C ALA A 164 7.73 5.41 51.26
N ILE A 165 8.36 4.62 50.38
CA ILE A 165 9.83 4.43 50.37
C ILE A 165 10.53 5.75 50.06
N GLY A 166 10.08 6.47 49.03
CA GLY A 166 10.64 7.77 48.66
C GLY A 166 10.58 8.78 49.80
N LEU A 167 9.41 8.90 50.45
CA LEU A 167 9.22 9.78 51.59
C LEU A 167 10.07 9.38 52.81
N ALA A 168 10.20 8.08 53.09
CA ALA A 168 11.01 7.60 54.21
C ALA A 168 12.51 7.90 54.02
N VAL A 169 13.04 7.70 52.81
CA VAL A 169 14.44 8.03 52.51
C VAL A 169 14.64 9.55 52.54
N SER A 170 13.72 10.33 51.97
CA SER A 170 13.80 11.79 52.03
C SER A 170 13.67 12.34 53.45
N TRP A 171 12.88 11.71 54.32
CA TRP A 171 12.82 12.08 55.73
C TRP A 171 14.19 11.94 56.41
N ILE A 172 14.90 10.84 56.16
CA ILE A 172 16.25 10.62 56.69
C ILE A 172 17.22 11.67 56.13
N GLY A 173 17.23 11.88 54.81
CA GLY A 173 18.13 12.84 54.16
C GLY A 173 17.90 14.30 54.53
N LEU A 174 16.65 14.69 54.81
CA LEU A 174 16.29 16.08 55.16
C LEU A 174 16.50 16.39 56.65
N PHE A 175 16.12 15.47 57.55
CA PHE A 175 16.02 15.76 58.99
C PHE A 175 17.02 15.01 59.86
N HIS A 176 17.64 13.94 59.34
CA HIS A 176 18.49 13.04 60.12
C HIS A 176 19.78 12.64 59.39
N LEU A 177 20.37 13.60 58.67
CA LEU A 177 21.60 13.37 57.92
C LEU A 177 22.78 12.95 58.84
N ASP A 178 22.76 13.36 60.10
CA ASP A 178 23.78 13.03 61.12
C ASP A 178 23.85 11.52 61.45
N PHE A 179 22.80 10.74 61.16
CA PHE A 179 22.85 9.28 61.34
C PHE A 179 23.63 8.57 60.23
N LEU A 180 23.95 9.27 59.14
CA LEU A 180 24.66 8.70 58.00
C LEU A 180 26.14 9.08 58.06
N PRO A 181 27.04 8.24 57.52
CA PRO A 181 28.46 8.57 57.45
C PRO A 181 28.67 9.81 56.57
N GLU A 182 29.59 10.69 56.97
CA GLU A 182 29.95 11.87 56.17
C GLU A 182 30.42 11.46 54.77
N THR A 183 29.88 12.12 53.75
CA THR A 183 30.15 11.82 52.33
C THR A 183 31.12 12.82 51.70
N PHE A 184 31.21 14.02 52.26
CA PHE A 184 32.09 15.09 51.78
C PHE A 184 32.53 15.97 52.95
N ILE A 185 33.82 16.31 52.98
CA ILE A 185 34.39 17.21 53.99
C ILE A 185 35.01 18.41 53.25
N VAL A 186 34.56 19.62 53.64
CA VAL A 186 35.01 20.87 53.02
C VAL A 186 36.53 21.03 53.19
N GLY A 187 37.25 21.18 52.08
CA GLY A 187 38.71 21.33 52.05
C GLY A 187 39.50 20.03 51.88
N SER A 188 38.95 18.86 52.22
CA SER A 188 39.60 17.56 52.00
C SER A 188 38.95 16.70 50.91
N GLY A 189 37.77 17.06 50.41
CA GLY A 189 37.10 16.40 49.30
C GLY A 189 36.22 15.22 49.72
N LEU A 190 36.09 14.23 48.83
CA LEU A 190 35.24 13.05 49.01
C LEU A 190 35.76 12.11 50.11
N THR A 191 34.86 11.56 50.91
CA THR A 191 35.24 10.59 51.95
C THR A 191 35.46 9.18 51.36
N ALA A 192 36.25 8.35 52.05
CA ALA A 192 36.46 6.96 51.66
C ALA A 192 35.15 6.15 51.60
N TRP A 193 34.20 6.47 52.49
CA TRP A 193 32.87 5.88 52.48
C TRP A 193 32.13 6.16 51.16
N LYS A 194 32.09 7.42 50.74
CA LYS A 194 31.45 7.82 49.48
C LYS A 194 32.09 7.10 48.30
N ILE A 195 33.42 7.14 48.19
CA ILE A 195 34.15 6.48 47.10
C ILE A 195 33.85 4.97 47.06
N GLY A 196 33.83 4.31 48.22
CA GLY A 196 33.49 2.89 48.31
C GLY A 196 32.06 2.58 47.86
N TYR A 197 31.10 3.44 48.17
CA TYR A 197 29.71 3.30 47.73
C TYR A 197 29.59 3.41 46.19
N GLU A 198 30.25 4.40 45.57
CA GLU A 198 30.26 4.57 44.11
C GLU A 198 30.88 3.36 43.39
N TRP A 199 31.97 2.80 43.94
CA TRP A 199 32.55 1.55 43.42
C TRP A 199 31.57 0.37 43.52
N ALA A 200 30.80 0.27 44.59
CA ALA A 200 29.78 -0.77 44.75
C ALA A 200 28.65 -0.60 43.70
N LEU A 201 28.24 0.63 43.40
CA LEU A 201 27.27 0.93 42.35
C LEU A 201 27.84 0.57 40.96
N ALA A 202 29.07 0.97 40.65
CA ALA A 202 29.75 0.64 39.39
C ALA A 202 29.84 -0.88 39.18
N LEU A 203 30.26 -1.64 40.20
CA LEU A 203 30.30 -3.11 40.14
C LEU A 203 28.91 -3.72 39.95
N SER A 204 27.90 -3.18 40.61
CA SER A 204 26.51 -3.64 40.49
C SER A 204 25.96 -3.39 39.09
N ALA A 205 26.33 -2.28 38.45
CA ALA A 205 25.96 -1.96 37.08
C ALA A 205 26.63 -2.93 36.07
N VAL A 206 27.92 -3.26 36.27
CA VAL A 206 28.61 -4.29 35.48
C VAL A 206 27.96 -5.66 35.68
N LEU A 207 27.63 -6.02 36.92
CA LEU A 207 26.90 -7.25 37.22
C LEU A 207 25.55 -7.30 36.51
N ALA A 208 24.79 -6.20 36.50
CA ALA A 208 23.53 -6.09 35.78
C ALA A 208 23.72 -6.34 34.28
N ALA A 209 24.76 -5.75 33.65
CA ALA A 209 25.07 -5.98 32.24
C ALA A 209 25.37 -7.46 31.94
N VAL A 210 26.19 -8.11 32.78
CA VAL A 210 26.52 -9.54 32.64
C VAL A 210 25.28 -10.41 32.76
N LEU A 211 24.43 -10.14 33.76
CA LEU A 211 23.18 -10.87 33.97
C LEU A 211 22.21 -10.68 32.81
N LEU A 212 22.07 -9.48 32.26
CA LEU A 212 21.20 -9.17 31.12
C LEU A 212 21.64 -9.92 29.85
N LEU A 213 22.95 -10.01 29.58
CA LEU A 213 23.49 -10.76 28.45
C LEU A 213 23.35 -12.28 28.64
N GLY A 214 23.40 -12.76 29.88
CA GLY A 214 23.21 -14.17 30.24
C GLY A 214 21.75 -14.62 30.42
N ALA A 215 20.81 -13.67 30.49
CA ALA A 215 19.42 -13.95 30.84
C ALA A 215 18.67 -14.66 29.70
N ARG A 216 18.29 -15.93 29.94
CA ARG A 216 17.48 -16.73 28.99
C ARG A 216 15.97 -16.56 29.17
N ARG A 217 15.53 -15.87 30.23
CA ARG A 217 14.12 -15.78 30.66
C ARG A 217 13.61 -14.34 30.68
N LEU A 218 14.08 -13.50 29.77
CA LEU A 218 13.52 -12.16 29.61
C LEU A 218 12.17 -12.24 28.88
N PRO A 219 11.19 -11.41 29.27
CA PRO A 219 9.92 -11.32 28.54
C PRO A 219 10.15 -11.01 27.04
N GLU A 220 9.35 -11.63 26.19
CA GLU A 220 9.44 -11.48 24.74
C GLU A 220 9.42 -9.99 24.32
N GLY A 221 10.30 -9.64 23.39
CA GLY A 221 10.49 -8.28 22.90
C GLY A 221 11.46 -7.42 23.72
N THR A 222 11.94 -7.88 24.88
CA THR A 222 12.93 -7.13 25.69
C THR A 222 14.28 -7.05 24.97
N ASN A 223 14.76 -5.84 24.73
CA ASN A 223 16.05 -5.62 24.08
C ASN A 223 17.21 -5.66 25.10
N ALA A 224 17.61 -6.88 25.51
CA ALA A 224 18.62 -7.06 26.55
C ALA A 224 20.00 -6.51 26.16
N GLY A 225 20.33 -6.46 24.87
CA GLY A 225 21.58 -5.89 24.38
C GLY A 225 21.70 -4.40 24.70
N TRP A 226 20.67 -3.60 24.41
CA TRP A 226 20.67 -2.18 24.75
C TRP A 226 20.60 -1.91 26.25
N LEU A 227 19.86 -2.73 27.02
CA LEU A 227 19.86 -2.63 28.49
C LEU A 227 21.25 -2.93 29.07
N ALA A 228 21.98 -3.91 28.52
CA ALA A 228 23.33 -4.23 28.96
C ALA A 228 24.32 -3.10 28.62
N VAL A 229 24.23 -2.49 27.44
CA VAL A 229 25.02 -1.30 27.07
C VAL A 229 24.73 -0.15 28.04
N ALA A 230 23.46 0.10 28.36
CA ALA A 230 23.09 1.16 29.29
C ALA A 230 23.64 0.89 30.72
N ALA A 231 23.61 -0.36 31.17
CA ALA A 231 24.20 -0.75 32.45
C ALA A 231 25.73 -0.54 32.47
N LEU A 232 26.43 -0.85 31.38
CA LEU A 232 27.86 -0.54 31.25
C LEU A 232 28.13 0.97 31.24
N ALA A 233 27.32 1.75 30.51
CA ALA A 233 27.42 3.21 30.46
C ALA A 233 27.22 3.83 31.87
N THR A 234 26.30 3.25 32.64
CA THR A 234 26.08 3.61 34.05
C THR A 234 27.31 3.32 34.88
N GLY A 235 27.92 2.15 34.72
CA GLY A 235 29.18 1.82 35.41
C GLY A 235 30.31 2.82 35.11
N ILE A 236 30.45 3.27 33.86
CA ILE A 236 31.43 4.31 33.48
C ILE A 236 31.06 5.67 34.11
N SER A 237 29.78 6.02 34.15
CA SER A 237 29.28 7.24 34.81
C SER A 237 29.64 7.25 36.30
N GLU A 238 29.41 6.15 37.04
CA GLU A 238 29.75 6.04 38.47
C GLU A 238 31.26 6.16 38.73
N LEU A 239 32.10 5.63 37.82
CA LEU A 239 33.55 5.79 37.92
C LEU A 239 33.98 7.25 37.83
N CYS A 240 33.35 8.08 37.00
CA CYS A 240 33.63 9.52 36.94
C CYS A 240 33.38 10.19 38.30
N PHE A 241 32.35 9.78 39.04
CA PHE A 241 32.05 10.32 40.37
C PHE A 241 33.05 9.91 41.46
N THR A 242 33.97 8.98 41.19
CA THR A 242 35.09 8.67 42.10
C THR A 242 36.31 9.58 41.90
N LEU A 243 36.37 10.30 40.77
CA LEU A 243 37.59 10.98 40.32
C LEU A 243 37.58 12.51 40.54
N TYR A 244 36.44 13.10 40.85
CA TYR A 244 36.35 14.55 41.07
C TYR A 244 36.95 14.98 42.41
N ALA A 245 37.67 16.11 42.40
CA ALA A 245 38.23 16.69 43.62
C ALA A 245 37.29 17.74 44.26
N THR A 246 36.59 18.52 43.43
CA THR A 246 35.64 19.56 43.87
C THR A 246 34.24 19.31 43.29
N ALA A 247 33.21 19.87 43.92
CA ALA A 247 31.82 19.68 43.49
C ALA A 247 31.52 20.22 42.07
N PHE A 248 32.41 21.02 41.48
CA PHE A 248 32.25 21.60 40.13
C PHE A 248 33.38 21.17 39.17
N ASP A 249 34.05 20.04 39.46
CA ASP A 249 35.08 19.46 38.60
C ASP A 249 34.47 18.94 37.27
N VAL A 250 35.32 18.83 36.25
CA VAL A 250 34.97 18.29 34.92
C VAL A 250 34.49 16.85 35.02
N PHE A 251 35.07 16.04 35.92
CA PHE A 251 34.61 14.67 36.13
C PHE A 251 33.20 14.59 36.72
N ASN A 252 32.79 15.58 37.52
CA ASN A 252 31.43 15.66 38.04
C ASN A 252 30.45 15.92 36.87
N LEU A 253 30.73 16.94 36.03
CA LEU A 253 29.93 17.24 34.84
C LEU A 253 29.88 16.04 33.88
N LEU A 254 31.02 15.40 33.63
CA LEU A 254 31.13 14.25 32.73
C LEU A 254 30.32 13.06 33.25
N GLY A 255 30.34 12.82 34.56
CA GLY A 255 29.50 11.82 35.22
C GLY A 255 28.02 12.06 34.94
N HIS A 256 27.53 13.29 35.12
CA HIS A 256 26.15 13.67 34.82
C HIS A 256 25.80 13.54 33.32
N LEU A 257 26.71 13.92 32.43
CA LEU A 257 26.52 13.74 30.99
C LEU A 257 26.41 12.25 30.62
N TYR A 258 27.30 11.42 31.16
CA TYR A 258 27.27 9.97 30.93
C TYR A 258 26.03 9.31 31.52
N LYS A 259 25.50 9.86 32.63
CA LYS A 259 24.20 9.46 33.16
C LYS A 259 23.09 9.70 32.13
N VAL A 260 22.98 10.92 31.58
CA VAL A 260 21.94 11.24 30.58
C VAL A 260 22.04 10.30 29.38
N VAL A 261 23.26 10.00 28.92
CA VAL A 261 23.52 9.01 27.87
C VAL A 261 22.99 7.62 28.24
N ALA A 262 23.32 7.12 29.44
CA ALA A 262 22.82 5.82 29.90
C ALA A 262 21.30 5.77 29.96
N TYR A 263 20.66 6.85 30.42
CA TYR A 263 19.20 6.98 30.52
C TYR A 263 18.55 6.95 29.13
N ALA A 264 19.12 7.67 28.16
CA ALA A 264 18.63 7.66 26.77
C ALA A 264 18.72 6.25 26.15
N MET A 265 19.79 5.50 26.43
CA MET A 265 19.94 4.11 25.97
C MET A 265 18.87 3.19 26.59
N ILE A 266 18.54 3.35 27.87
CA ILE A 266 17.45 2.61 28.52
C ILE A 266 16.11 2.96 27.86
N TYR A 267 15.83 4.25 27.68
CA TYR A 267 14.59 4.68 27.05
C TYR A 267 14.46 4.09 25.65
N HIS A 268 15.54 4.09 24.85
CA HIS A 268 15.56 3.43 23.55
C HIS A 268 15.26 1.92 23.65
N ALA A 269 15.86 1.21 24.62
CA ALA A 269 15.61 -0.21 24.85
C ALA A 269 14.15 -0.50 25.22
N ILE A 270 13.56 0.32 26.09
CA ILE A 270 12.17 0.16 26.55
C ILE A 270 11.19 0.54 25.44
N TYR A 271 11.38 1.70 24.79
CA TYR A 271 10.53 2.19 23.72
C TYR A 271 10.47 1.22 22.54
N SER A 272 11.63 0.73 22.09
CA SER A 272 11.69 -0.27 21.01
C SER A 272 10.95 -1.57 21.36
N SER A 273 11.07 -2.03 22.61
CA SER A 273 10.39 -3.24 23.08
C SER A 273 8.86 -3.09 23.21
N ARG A 274 8.37 -1.89 23.55
CA ARG A 274 6.96 -1.69 23.94
C ARG A 274 6.09 -1.01 22.90
N MET A 275 6.66 -0.19 22.02
CA MET A 275 5.91 0.48 20.97
C MET A 275 6.21 -0.12 19.59
N VAL A 276 7.49 -0.24 19.24
CA VAL A 276 7.89 -0.58 17.87
C VAL A 276 7.64 -2.05 17.55
N TYR A 277 8.09 -2.98 18.41
CA TYR A 277 7.97 -4.41 18.13
C TYR A 277 6.52 -4.91 18.03
N PRO A 278 5.59 -4.54 18.94
CA PRO A 278 4.19 -4.95 18.82
C PRO A 278 3.50 -4.41 17.57
N TYR A 279 3.80 -3.16 17.17
CA TYR A 279 3.25 -2.57 15.95
C TYR A 279 3.71 -3.32 14.69
N GLN A 280 4.99 -3.70 14.63
CA GLN A 280 5.52 -4.51 13.53
C GLN A 280 4.89 -5.91 13.46
N GLN A 281 4.62 -6.54 14.60
CA GLN A 281 3.91 -7.82 14.64
C GLN A 281 2.47 -7.67 14.18
N LEU A 282 1.77 -6.61 14.60
CA LEU A 282 0.42 -6.30 14.15
C LEU A 282 0.37 -6.13 12.62
N GLN A 283 1.31 -5.38 12.05
CA GLN A 283 1.39 -5.18 10.60
C GLN A 283 1.60 -6.51 9.87
N LYS A 284 2.55 -7.33 10.32
CA LYS A 284 2.80 -8.65 9.72
C LYS A 284 1.58 -9.58 9.80
N MET A 285 0.83 -9.54 10.90
CA MET A 285 -0.40 -10.32 11.03
C MET A 285 -1.49 -9.79 10.09
N SER A 286 -1.60 -8.47 9.93
CA SER A 286 -2.53 -7.84 8.98
C SER A 286 -2.20 -8.21 7.54
N ASP A 287 -0.93 -8.12 7.14
CA ASP A 287 -0.48 -8.45 5.78
C ASP A 287 -0.67 -9.94 5.49
N ALA A 288 -0.31 -10.81 6.43
CA ALA A 288 -0.51 -12.25 6.30
C ALA A 288 -1.99 -12.64 6.24
N LEU A 289 -2.87 -11.90 6.94
CA LEU A 289 -4.32 -12.08 6.86
C LEU A 289 -4.83 -11.69 5.47
N GLY A 290 -4.40 -10.54 4.94
CA GLY A 290 -4.77 -10.08 3.60
C GLY A 290 -4.34 -11.04 2.50
N GLU A 291 -3.10 -11.55 2.55
CA GLU A 291 -2.62 -12.55 1.58
C GLU A 291 -3.39 -13.88 1.68
N ALA A 292 -3.72 -14.32 2.89
CA ALA A 292 -4.50 -15.54 3.10
C ALA A 292 -5.94 -15.38 2.58
N GLU A 293 -6.55 -14.21 2.79
CA GLU A 293 -7.90 -13.86 2.33
C GLU A 293 -7.96 -13.80 0.80
N GLN A 294 -7.01 -13.13 0.15
CA GLN A 294 -6.90 -13.11 -1.31
C GLN A 294 -6.69 -14.51 -1.89
N ARG A 295 -5.80 -15.31 -1.28
CA ARG A 295 -5.58 -16.70 -1.72
C ARG A 295 -6.84 -17.56 -1.56
N TRP A 296 -7.64 -17.30 -0.54
CA TRP A 296 -8.94 -17.94 -0.34
C TRP A 296 -9.93 -17.52 -1.42
N GLN A 297 -10.04 -16.23 -1.72
CA GLN A 297 -10.90 -15.71 -2.79
C GLN A 297 -10.54 -16.31 -4.16
N PHE A 298 -9.26 -16.32 -4.54
CA PHE A 298 -8.82 -16.91 -5.81
C PHE A 298 -9.06 -18.42 -5.89
N ALA A 299 -8.88 -19.16 -4.79
CA ALA A 299 -9.16 -20.59 -4.78
C ALA A 299 -10.66 -20.89 -4.97
N LEU A 300 -11.54 -20.07 -4.39
CA LEU A 300 -12.98 -20.18 -4.56
C LEU A 300 -13.41 -19.80 -5.98
N GLU A 301 -12.99 -18.64 -6.49
CA GLU A 301 -13.28 -18.18 -7.85
C GLU A 301 -12.76 -19.16 -8.91
N GLY A 302 -11.53 -19.66 -8.74
CA GLY A 302 -10.91 -20.62 -9.67
C GLY A 302 -11.60 -21.99 -9.69
N SER A 303 -12.27 -22.39 -8.61
CA SER A 303 -13.06 -23.64 -8.56
C SER A 303 -14.47 -23.49 -9.12
N GLY A 304 -14.95 -22.25 -9.31
CA GLY A 304 -16.34 -21.94 -9.65
C GLY A 304 -17.36 -22.29 -8.57
N ALA A 305 -16.92 -22.71 -7.37
CA ALA A 305 -17.80 -23.12 -6.28
C ALA A 305 -18.33 -21.91 -5.50
N GLY A 306 -19.64 -21.89 -5.27
CA GLY A 306 -20.27 -20.97 -4.34
C GLY A 306 -20.04 -21.39 -2.89
N VAL A 307 -19.92 -20.44 -1.97
CA VAL A 307 -19.87 -20.69 -0.52
C VAL A 307 -21.20 -20.30 0.12
N TRP A 308 -21.61 -21.08 1.12
CA TRP A 308 -22.71 -20.72 2.01
C TRP A 308 -22.32 -20.89 3.47
N ASP A 309 -22.88 -20.03 4.33
CA ASP A 309 -22.66 -20.01 5.78
C ASP A 309 -24.00 -19.80 6.50
N TRP A 310 -24.50 -20.86 7.10
CA TRP A 310 -25.79 -20.91 7.77
C TRP A 310 -25.63 -20.79 9.28
N LYS A 311 -26.20 -19.72 9.83
CA LYS A 311 -26.41 -19.53 11.26
C LYS A 311 -27.81 -19.99 11.62
N GLN A 312 -27.90 -21.11 12.34
CA GLN A 312 -29.15 -21.81 12.59
C GLN A 312 -30.00 -21.14 13.68
N ASP A 313 -29.38 -20.35 14.56
CA ASP A 313 -30.05 -19.58 15.61
C ASP A 313 -30.88 -18.41 15.05
N THR A 314 -30.36 -17.73 14.03
CA THR A 314 -31.03 -16.59 13.37
C THR A 314 -31.74 -16.97 12.06
N ASP A 315 -31.65 -18.23 11.64
CA ASP A 315 -32.05 -18.74 10.32
C ASP A 315 -31.52 -17.90 9.14
N HIS A 316 -30.33 -17.31 9.33
CA HIS A 316 -29.69 -16.48 8.32
C HIS A 316 -28.64 -17.31 7.60
N VAL A 317 -28.78 -17.39 6.28
CA VAL A 317 -27.81 -18.05 5.41
C VAL A 317 -27.14 -16.99 4.56
N PHE A 318 -25.83 -16.84 4.74
CA PHE A 318 -25.02 -16.09 3.80
C PHE A 318 -24.79 -16.96 2.56
N TYR A 319 -25.18 -16.47 1.39
CA TYR A 319 -24.82 -17.06 0.08
C TYR A 319 -23.83 -16.14 -0.61
N SER A 320 -22.68 -16.67 -1.03
CA SER A 320 -21.71 -15.90 -1.81
C SER A 320 -22.25 -15.46 -3.18
N PRO A 321 -21.69 -14.41 -3.80
CA PRO A 321 -22.07 -13.99 -5.15
C PRO A 321 -21.93 -15.12 -6.18
N GLN A 322 -20.88 -15.93 -6.07
CA GLN A 322 -20.65 -17.09 -6.94
C GLN A 322 -21.78 -18.12 -6.81
N TRP A 323 -22.27 -18.38 -5.60
CA TRP A 323 -23.41 -19.27 -5.35
C TRP A 323 -24.66 -18.81 -6.12
N LYS A 324 -24.96 -17.51 -6.07
CA LYS A 324 -26.11 -16.92 -6.77
C LYS A 324 -25.93 -16.94 -8.28
N ALA A 325 -24.71 -16.63 -8.74
CA ALA A 325 -24.34 -16.65 -10.15
C ALA A 325 -24.43 -18.05 -10.78
N THR A 326 -24.07 -19.12 -10.05
CA THR A 326 -24.22 -20.52 -10.52
C THR A 326 -25.66 -20.86 -10.90
N LEU A 327 -26.63 -20.28 -10.20
CA LEU A 327 -28.07 -20.44 -10.45
C LEU A 327 -28.66 -19.39 -11.40
N GLY A 328 -27.85 -18.44 -11.87
CA GLY A 328 -28.23 -17.39 -12.82
C GLY A 328 -28.91 -16.16 -12.20
N PHE A 329 -28.78 -15.97 -10.88
CA PHE A 329 -29.40 -14.85 -10.15
C PHE A 329 -28.39 -13.77 -9.79
N GLN A 330 -28.87 -12.52 -9.77
CA GLN A 330 -28.13 -11.36 -9.25
C GLN A 330 -28.27 -11.25 -7.72
N GLU A 331 -27.39 -10.47 -7.10
CA GLU A 331 -27.27 -10.36 -5.63
C GLU A 331 -28.60 -10.03 -4.92
N HIS A 332 -29.45 -9.21 -5.56
CA HIS A 332 -30.71 -8.71 -5.02
C HIS A 332 -31.93 -9.57 -5.35
N GLU A 333 -31.79 -10.60 -6.19
CA GLU A 333 -32.92 -11.40 -6.70
C GLU A 333 -33.21 -12.64 -5.83
N ILE A 334 -32.31 -12.96 -4.89
CA ILE A 334 -32.40 -14.12 -4.00
C ILE A 334 -32.16 -13.69 -2.55
N GLY A 335 -33.04 -14.17 -1.65
CA GLY A 335 -32.94 -13.97 -0.21
C GLY A 335 -31.84 -14.79 0.49
N SER A 336 -31.63 -14.50 1.77
CA SER A 336 -30.57 -15.08 2.61
C SER A 336 -31.14 -15.96 3.74
N SER A 337 -32.10 -16.83 3.41
CA SER A 337 -32.73 -17.76 4.37
C SER A 337 -32.58 -19.23 3.93
N PHE A 338 -32.81 -20.13 4.87
CA PHE A 338 -32.84 -21.57 4.59
C PHE A 338 -34.03 -21.96 3.71
N ASP A 339 -35.20 -21.33 3.92
CA ASP A 339 -36.39 -21.56 3.10
C ASP A 339 -36.19 -21.17 1.63
N GLU A 340 -35.37 -20.14 1.36
CA GLU A 340 -35.02 -19.72 0.00
C GLU A 340 -34.28 -20.84 -0.76
N TRP A 341 -33.32 -21.49 -0.12
CA TRP A 341 -32.62 -22.67 -0.67
C TRP A 341 -33.58 -23.85 -0.83
N LYS A 342 -34.35 -24.15 0.21
CA LYS A 342 -35.31 -25.26 0.22
C LYS A 342 -36.31 -25.16 -0.92
N SER A 343 -36.88 -23.99 -1.18
CA SER A 343 -37.87 -23.77 -2.25
C SER A 343 -37.38 -24.08 -3.67
N ARG A 344 -36.05 -24.13 -3.87
CA ARG A 344 -35.42 -24.38 -5.18
C ARG A 344 -34.99 -25.81 -5.38
N ILE A 345 -35.05 -26.68 -4.37
CA ILE A 345 -34.70 -28.08 -4.54
C ILE A 345 -35.83 -28.80 -5.27
N HIS A 346 -35.48 -29.66 -6.22
CA HIS A 346 -36.46 -30.46 -6.96
C HIS A 346 -37.34 -31.29 -6.00
N PRO A 347 -38.66 -31.35 -6.19
CA PRO A 347 -39.59 -32.05 -5.28
C PRO A 347 -39.21 -33.51 -4.98
N ASP A 348 -38.74 -34.25 -5.98
CA ASP A 348 -38.29 -35.64 -5.82
C ASP A 348 -37.02 -35.80 -4.97
N ASP A 349 -36.14 -34.79 -4.99
CA ASP A 349 -34.84 -34.85 -4.30
C ASP A 349 -34.96 -34.33 -2.84
N MET A 350 -35.95 -33.47 -2.59
CA MET A 350 -36.20 -32.81 -1.30
C MET A 350 -36.25 -33.76 -0.09
N PRO A 351 -37.00 -34.88 -0.09
CA PRO A 351 -37.10 -35.73 1.09
C PRO A 351 -35.75 -36.34 1.48
N ARG A 352 -34.93 -36.71 0.48
CA ARG A 352 -33.60 -37.27 0.68
C ARG A 352 -32.64 -36.20 1.23
N THR A 353 -32.63 -35.00 0.63
CA THR A 353 -31.74 -33.92 1.05
C THR A 353 -31.98 -33.51 2.51
N LEU A 354 -33.24 -33.43 2.94
CA LEU A 354 -33.58 -33.11 4.33
C LEU A 354 -33.19 -34.24 5.31
N ASP A 355 -33.31 -35.51 4.91
CA ASP A 355 -32.87 -36.64 5.73
C ASP A 355 -31.36 -36.67 5.91
N ASP A 356 -30.59 -36.50 4.82
CA ASP A 356 -29.12 -36.43 4.88
C ASP A 356 -28.63 -35.27 5.75
N LEU A 357 -29.28 -34.11 5.66
CA LEU A 357 -28.99 -32.94 6.49
C LEU A 357 -29.28 -33.23 7.97
N LYS A 358 -30.41 -33.88 8.27
CA LYS A 358 -30.80 -34.29 9.62
C LYS A 358 -29.81 -35.29 10.21
N GLN A 359 -29.41 -36.31 9.44
CA GLN A 359 -28.41 -37.29 9.86
C GLN A 359 -27.06 -36.63 10.19
N HIS A 360 -26.64 -35.62 9.42
CA HIS A 360 -25.42 -34.87 9.72
C HIS A 360 -25.54 -34.04 11.02
N PHE A 361 -26.68 -33.40 11.24
CA PHE A 361 -26.93 -32.64 12.48
C PHE A 361 -26.91 -33.51 13.72
N GLU A 362 -27.48 -34.70 13.64
CA GLU A 362 -27.44 -35.71 14.70
C GLU A 362 -26.06 -36.36 14.87
N GLY A 363 -25.09 -36.04 14.00
CA GLY A 363 -23.70 -36.50 14.10
C GLY A 363 -23.45 -37.90 13.53
N HIS A 364 -24.41 -38.44 12.78
CA HIS A 364 -24.28 -39.76 12.14
C HIS A 364 -23.36 -39.73 10.91
N SER A 365 -22.98 -38.54 10.41
CA SER A 365 -22.01 -38.36 9.33
C SER A 365 -20.94 -37.31 9.67
N ALA A 366 -19.70 -37.55 9.22
CA ALA A 366 -18.57 -36.64 9.47
C ALA A 366 -18.62 -35.34 8.64
N GLU A 367 -19.28 -35.39 7.48
CA GLU A 367 -19.46 -34.31 6.53
C GLU A 367 -20.82 -34.47 5.87
N TYR A 368 -21.54 -33.37 5.67
CA TYR A 368 -22.75 -33.35 4.86
C TYR A 368 -22.33 -33.31 3.40
N ARG A 369 -22.84 -34.24 2.61
CA ARG A 369 -22.61 -34.32 1.18
C ARG A 369 -23.87 -34.83 0.52
N ASN A 370 -24.47 -34.03 -0.34
CA ASN A 370 -25.68 -34.39 -1.06
C ASN A 370 -25.62 -33.87 -2.50
N GLU A 371 -26.11 -34.67 -3.42
CA GLU A 371 -26.26 -34.29 -4.83
C GLU A 371 -27.75 -34.14 -5.12
N HIS A 372 -28.20 -32.96 -5.52
CA HIS A 372 -29.60 -32.67 -5.79
C HIS A 372 -29.76 -31.67 -6.92
N ARG A 373 -30.96 -31.64 -7.51
CA ARG A 373 -31.30 -30.66 -8.55
C ARG A 373 -31.81 -29.37 -7.92
N MET A 374 -31.29 -28.25 -8.38
CA MET A 374 -31.76 -26.92 -8.00
C MET A 374 -32.33 -26.15 -9.19
N LEU A 375 -33.40 -25.38 -8.95
CA LEU A 375 -34.08 -24.56 -9.94
C LEU A 375 -33.28 -23.29 -10.23
N THR A 376 -32.94 -23.08 -11.48
CA THR A 376 -32.27 -21.87 -11.98
C THR A 376 -33.29 -20.77 -12.28
N ARG A 377 -32.80 -19.54 -12.48
CA ARG A 377 -33.62 -18.38 -12.88
C ARG A 377 -34.46 -18.65 -14.14
N ASN A 378 -33.93 -19.42 -15.07
CA ASN A 378 -34.55 -19.68 -16.37
C ASN A 378 -35.59 -20.82 -16.31
N GLY A 379 -35.83 -21.40 -15.13
CA GLY A 379 -36.74 -22.53 -14.94
C GLY A 379 -36.13 -23.90 -15.26
N GLU A 380 -34.83 -23.95 -15.57
CA GLU A 380 -34.10 -25.20 -15.80
C GLU A 380 -33.59 -25.79 -14.49
N TRP A 381 -33.42 -27.11 -14.44
CA TRP A 381 -32.85 -27.82 -13.30
C TRP A 381 -31.37 -28.09 -13.52
N LYS A 382 -30.53 -27.70 -12.56
CA LYS A 382 -29.09 -28.02 -12.56
C LYS A 382 -28.73 -29.00 -11.45
N TRP A 383 -27.83 -29.93 -11.74
CA TRP A 383 -27.26 -30.79 -10.71
C TRP A 383 -26.21 -30.06 -9.88
N ILE A 384 -26.44 -30.03 -8.58
CA ILE A 384 -25.58 -29.38 -7.60
C ILE A 384 -25.02 -30.43 -6.65
N LEU A 385 -23.72 -30.35 -6.39
CA LEU A 385 -23.07 -30.99 -5.26
C LEU A 385 -22.99 -29.99 -4.12
N ASP A 386 -23.70 -30.30 -3.04
CA ASP A 386 -23.72 -29.51 -1.83
C ASP A 386 -22.95 -30.25 -0.73
N GLN A 387 -21.93 -29.59 -0.19
CA GLN A 387 -21.03 -30.18 0.80
C GLN A 387 -20.78 -29.22 1.94
N GLY A 388 -20.87 -29.67 3.19
CA GLY A 388 -20.68 -28.79 4.33
C GLY A 388 -20.39 -29.51 5.63
N ARG A 389 -20.03 -28.73 6.64
CA ARG A 389 -19.76 -29.23 7.99
C ARG A 389 -20.27 -28.26 9.04
N VAL A 390 -20.74 -28.82 10.16
CA VAL A 390 -21.02 -28.03 11.36
C VAL A 390 -19.70 -27.57 11.99
N VAL A 391 -19.51 -26.25 12.11
CA VAL A 391 -18.31 -25.64 12.71
C VAL A 391 -18.53 -25.19 14.14
N GLU A 392 -19.78 -25.01 14.55
CA GLU A 392 -20.14 -24.56 15.89
C GLU A 392 -21.35 -25.35 16.39
N ARG A 393 -21.25 -25.86 17.62
CA ARG A 393 -22.31 -26.56 18.33
C ARG A 393 -22.50 -25.93 19.71
N ALA A 394 -23.72 -25.91 20.22
CA ALA A 394 -23.97 -25.47 21.59
C ALA A 394 -23.57 -26.57 22.60
N GLU A 395 -23.56 -26.24 23.88
CA GLU A 395 -23.19 -27.17 24.96
C GLU A 395 -24.09 -28.42 25.03
N ASP A 396 -25.33 -28.34 24.55
CA ASP A 396 -26.29 -29.45 24.46
C ASP A 396 -26.09 -30.33 23.20
N GLY A 397 -25.11 -30.01 22.35
CA GLY A 397 -24.76 -30.76 21.14
C GLY A 397 -25.51 -30.32 19.87
N ARG A 398 -26.47 -29.38 19.97
CA ARG A 398 -27.18 -28.84 18.79
C ARG A 398 -26.24 -28.07 17.86
N PRO A 399 -26.42 -28.11 16.53
CA PRO A 399 -25.67 -27.25 15.62
C PRO A 399 -26.06 -25.77 15.85
N LEU A 400 -25.08 -24.87 15.69
CA LEU A 400 -25.28 -23.42 15.70
C LEU A 400 -24.89 -22.80 14.35
N ARG A 401 -23.81 -23.30 13.76
CA ARG A 401 -23.29 -22.78 12.50
C ARG A 401 -22.74 -23.87 11.61
N MET A 402 -23.16 -23.86 10.35
CA MET A 402 -22.73 -24.80 9.32
C MET A 402 -22.22 -24.02 8.11
N ILE A 403 -21.07 -24.43 7.57
CA ILE A 403 -20.49 -23.83 6.37
C ILE A 403 -20.28 -24.89 5.31
N GLY A 404 -20.39 -24.49 4.05
CA GLY A 404 -20.20 -25.42 2.95
C GLY A 404 -19.99 -24.75 1.61
N THR A 405 -19.83 -25.60 0.61
CA THR A 405 -19.61 -25.26 -0.79
C THR A 405 -20.70 -25.87 -1.65
N HIS A 406 -21.05 -25.13 -2.70
CA HIS A 406 -22.01 -25.46 -3.72
C HIS A 406 -21.28 -25.50 -5.05
N SER A 407 -21.26 -26.65 -5.70
CA SER A 407 -20.58 -26.83 -6.99
C SER A 407 -21.54 -27.34 -8.04
N ASP A 408 -21.49 -26.73 -9.22
CA ASP A 408 -22.18 -27.24 -10.41
C ASP A 408 -21.53 -28.55 -10.86
N ILE A 409 -22.31 -29.63 -10.90
CA ILE A 409 -21.86 -30.96 -11.31
C ILE A 409 -22.63 -31.47 -12.53
N ASP A 410 -23.33 -30.59 -13.27
CA ASP A 410 -24.05 -30.99 -14.49
C ASP A 410 -23.12 -31.69 -15.47
N TRP A 411 -21.92 -31.14 -15.65
CA TRP A 411 -20.90 -31.76 -16.51
C TRP A 411 -20.50 -33.16 -16.02
N ILE A 412 -20.34 -33.36 -14.71
CA ILE A 412 -19.98 -34.66 -14.14
C ILE A 412 -21.13 -35.66 -14.36
N LYS A 413 -22.37 -35.23 -14.16
CA LYS A 413 -23.56 -36.06 -14.39
C LYS A 413 -23.75 -36.37 -15.87
N GLU A 414 -23.50 -35.42 -16.76
CA GLU A 414 -23.45 -35.68 -18.19
C GLU A 414 -22.35 -36.67 -18.56
N GLN A 415 -21.14 -36.56 -18.01
CA GLN A 415 -20.06 -37.51 -18.29
C GLN A 415 -20.36 -38.90 -17.73
N GLN A 416 -20.93 -39.00 -16.52
CA GLN A 416 -21.39 -40.27 -15.95
C GLN A 416 -22.51 -40.88 -16.77
N GLN A 417 -23.49 -40.08 -17.20
CA GLN A 417 -24.56 -40.51 -18.07
C GLN A 417 -24.04 -40.88 -19.45
N ARG A 418 -23.05 -40.17 -19.99
CA ARG A 418 -22.33 -40.51 -21.23
C ARG A 418 -21.52 -41.79 -21.06
N LEU A 419 -20.94 -42.06 -19.90
CA LEU A 419 -20.19 -43.29 -19.64
C LEU A 419 -21.13 -44.49 -19.41
N ILE A 420 -22.22 -44.30 -18.68
CA ILE A 420 -23.26 -45.33 -18.49
C ILE A 420 -23.97 -45.60 -19.80
N SER A 421 -24.38 -44.56 -20.52
CA SER A 421 -24.97 -44.70 -21.84
C SER A 421 -23.96 -45.24 -22.84
N SER A 422 -22.67 -44.90 -22.77
CA SER A 422 -21.61 -45.49 -23.61
C SER A 422 -21.35 -46.95 -23.24
N ARG A 423 -21.34 -47.34 -21.96
CA ARG A 423 -21.17 -48.73 -21.53
C ARG A 423 -22.41 -49.57 -21.83
N ALA A 424 -23.60 -49.03 -21.60
CA ALA A 424 -24.87 -49.62 -22.00
C ALA A 424 -24.98 -49.65 -23.53
N ARG A 425 -24.47 -48.64 -24.25
CA ARG A 425 -24.37 -48.61 -25.71
C ARG A 425 -23.33 -49.58 -26.23
N LEU A 426 -22.20 -49.78 -25.58
CA LEU A 426 -21.19 -50.77 -25.97
C LEU A 426 -21.64 -52.18 -25.66
N ARG A 427 -22.33 -52.40 -24.53
CA ARG A 427 -22.97 -53.69 -24.21
C ARG A 427 -24.17 -53.95 -25.12
N SER A 428 -24.96 -52.92 -25.41
CA SER A 428 -26.03 -52.97 -26.41
C SER A 428 -25.44 -53.26 -27.78
N ILE A 429 -24.46 -52.50 -28.28
CA ILE A 429 -23.72 -52.75 -29.52
C ILE A 429 -23.10 -54.15 -29.51
N TYR A 430 -22.52 -54.63 -28.41
CA TYR A 430 -21.97 -55.97 -28.32
C TYR A 430 -23.08 -57.01 -28.54
N HIS A 431 -24.19 -56.93 -27.81
CA HIS A 431 -25.32 -57.88 -27.92
C HIS A 431 -26.24 -57.65 -29.13
N SER A 432 -26.28 -56.45 -29.69
CA SER A 432 -27.12 -56.03 -30.81
C SER A 432 -26.34 -55.91 -32.11
N ALA A 433 -25.02 -56.12 -32.09
CA ALA A 433 -24.20 -56.17 -33.30
C ALA A 433 -24.78 -57.27 -34.18
N PRO A 434 -25.07 -57.00 -35.46
CA PRO A 434 -25.61 -58.00 -36.39
C PRO A 434 -24.57 -59.06 -36.80
N VAL A 435 -23.38 -59.02 -36.18
CA VAL A 435 -22.22 -59.85 -36.42
C VAL A 435 -22.00 -60.70 -35.17
N GLY A 436 -21.76 -61.98 -35.34
CA GLY A 436 -21.43 -62.88 -34.24
C GLY A 436 -20.07 -62.50 -33.65
N ILE A 437 -19.99 -62.34 -32.33
CA ILE A 437 -18.76 -62.02 -31.62
C ILE A 437 -18.50 -63.10 -30.59
N ILE A 438 -17.31 -63.68 -30.63
CA ILE A 438 -16.82 -64.66 -29.66
C ILE A 438 -15.50 -64.16 -29.07
N VAL A 439 -15.32 -64.34 -27.76
CA VAL A 439 -14.02 -64.20 -27.09
C VAL A 439 -13.56 -65.59 -26.70
N ALA A 440 -12.39 -66.01 -27.15
CA ALA A 440 -11.84 -67.34 -26.87
C ALA A 440 -10.42 -67.26 -26.31
N ASP A 441 -10.05 -68.27 -25.52
CA ASP A 441 -8.70 -68.42 -24.94
C ASP A 441 -7.68 -69.01 -25.93
N ARG A 442 -6.41 -69.13 -25.52
CA ARG A 442 -5.31 -69.63 -26.39
C ARG A 442 -5.60 -70.99 -27.04
N ASP A 443 -6.34 -71.86 -26.37
CA ASP A 443 -6.64 -73.22 -26.85
C ASP A 443 -7.89 -73.27 -27.76
N GLY A 444 -8.53 -72.13 -27.98
CA GLY A 444 -9.74 -72.00 -28.79
C GLY A 444 -11.00 -72.43 -28.03
N THR A 445 -10.99 -72.30 -26.70
CA THR A 445 -12.17 -72.47 -25.86
C THR A 445 -12.90 -71.15 -25.71
N ILE A 446 -14.22 -71.16 -25.89
CA ILE A 446 -15.06 -69.97 -25.86
C ILE A 446 -15.25 -69.51 -24.41
N ALA A 447 -14.83 -68.28 -24.14
CA ALA A 447 -14.96 -67.61 -22.84
C ALA A 447 -16.17 -66.69 -22.77
N ASP A 448 -16.61 -66.11 -23.89
CA ASP A 448 -17.81 -65.25 -23.96
C ASP A 448 -18.33 -65.17 -25.40
N ALA A 449 -19.63 -64.93 -25.57
CA ALA A 449 -20.27 -64.77 -26.88
C ALA A 449 -21.42 -63.76 -26.84
N ASN A 450 -21.60 -62.99 -27.92
CA ASN A 450 -22.70 -62.02 -28.00
C ASN A 450 -24.03 -62.64 -28.43
N SER A 451 -25.13 -61.89 -28.27
CA SER A 451 -26.46 -62.42 -28.58
C SER A 451 -26.70 -62.74 -30.06
N ALA A 452 -26.00 -62.06 -30.97
CA ALA A 452 -26.04 -62.41 -32.39
C ALA A 452 -25.40 -63.77 -32.67
N MET A 453 -24.34 -64.14 -31.95
CA MET A 453 -23.76 -65.47 -32.06
C MET A 453 -24.73 -66.56 -31.59
N HIS A 454 -25.48 -66.31 -30.50
CA HIS A 454 -26.55 -67.22 -30.05
C HIS A 454 -27.65 -67.36 -31.10
N ALA A 455 -28.09 -66.26 -31.71
CA ALA A 455 -29.14 -66.27 -32.73
C ALA A 455 -28.67 -66.93 -34.04
N LEU A 456 -27.42 -66.69 -34.44
CA LEU A 456 -26.82 -67.16 -35.70
C LEU A 456 -26.47 -68.65 -35.64
N LEU A 457 -26.17 -69.19 -34.44
CA LEU A 457 -25.91 -70.62 -34.25
C LEU A 457 -27.08 -71.40 -33.63
N GLY A 458 -28.10 -70.75 -33.08
CA GLY A 458 -29.22 -71.38 -32.37
C GLY A 458 -28.91 -71.90 -30.95
N LYS A 459 -27.68 -71.72 -30.46
CA LYS A 459 -27.21 -72.23 -29.16
C LYS A 459 -27.28 -71.19 -28.05
N SER A 460 -27.64 -71.63 -26.85
CA SER A 460 -27.66 -70.78 -25.66
C SER A 460 -26.26 -70.50 -25.11
N ASP A 461 -26.14 -69.46 -24.27
CA ASP A 461 -24.87 -69.04 -23.68
C ASP A 461 -24.21 -70.14 -22.83
N ALA A 462 -25.01 -70.87 -22.05
CA ALA A 462 -24.54 -72.01 -21.25
C ALA A 462 -24.06 -73.20 -22.11
N GLU A 463 -24.53 -73.30 -23.36
CA GLU A 463 -24.12 -74.34 -24.30
C GLU A 463 -22.87 -73.94 -25.10
N LEU A 464 -22.56 -72.66 -25.25
CA LEU A 464 -21.37 -72.19 -25.97
C LEU A 464 -20.20 -71.94 -25.01
N PHE A 465 -20.48 -71.54 -23.77
CA PHE A 465 -19.47 -71.29 -22.75
C PHE A 465 -18.65 -72.56 -22.46
N GLN A 466 -17.31 -72.42 -22.51
CA GLN A 466 -16.34 -73.51 -22.40
C GLN A 466 -16.40 -74.59 -23.51
N GLN A 467 -17.15 -74.35 -24.59
CA GLN A 467 -17.06 -75.21 -25.77
C GLN A 467 -15.89 -74.81 -26.66
N SER A 468 -15.49 -75.76 -27.50
CA SER A 468 -14.42 -75.54 -28.45
C SER A 468 -14.93 -74.83 -29.70
N LEU A 469 -14.28 -73.72 -30.06
CA LEU A 469 -14.53 -72.93 -31.26
C LEU A 469 -14.51 -73.77 -32.54
N TRP A 470 -13.72 -74.84 -32.57
CA TRP A 470 -13.60 -75.75 -33.71
C TRP A 470 -14.91 -76.44 -34.08
N GLY A 471 -15.84 -76.60 -33.14
CA GLY A 471 -17.13 -77.27 -33.37
C GLY A 471 -18.15 -76.43 -34.15
N LEU A 472 -17.80 -75.20 -34.53
CA LEU A 472 -18.68 -74.26 -35.24
C LEU A 472 -18.41 -74.19 -36.76
N PHE A 473 -17.35 -74.86 -37.21
CA PHE A 473 -16.90 -74.87 -38.59
C PHE A 473 -17.08 -76.26 -39.21
N SER A 474 -17.27 -76.32 -40.52
CA SER A 474 -17.31 -77.60 -41.23
C SER A 474 -16.00 -78.37 -41.12
N LEU A 475 -16.04 -79.71 -41.14
CA LEU A 475 -14.86 -80.57 -40.99
C LEU A 475 -13.72 -80.22 -41.96
N ASP A 476 -14.05 -79.76 -43.17
CA ASP A 476 -13.09 -79.36 -44.20
C ASP A 476 -12.43 -78.00 -43.89
N GLU A 477 -13.10 -77.12 -43.15
CA GLU A 477 -12.63 -75.78 -42.81
C GLU A 477 -11.94 -75.68 -41.45
N ILE A 478 -12.20 -76.61 -40.52
CA ILE A 478 -11.53 -76.67 -39.21
C ILE A 478 -10.02 -76.68 -39.38
N SER A 479 -9.50 -77.42 -40.35
CA SER A 479 -8.06 -77.52 -40.60
C SER A 479 -7.45 -76.21 -41.13
N ARG A 480 -8.24 -75.40 -41.86
CA ARG A 480 -7.83 -74.08 -42.35
C ARG A 480 -7.85 -73.05 -41.23
N MET A 481 -8.93 -73.04 -40.43
CA MET A 481 -9.09 -72.16 -39.28
C MET A 481 -8.06 -72.45 -38.16
N LYS A 482 -7.77 -73.72 -37.85
CA LYS A 482 -6.73 -74.07 -36.85
C LYS A 482 -5.32 -73.63 -37.26
N ARG A 483 -5.00 -73.70 -38.56
CA ARG A 483 -3.71 -73.19 -39.08
C ARG A 483 -3.62 -71.67 -38.96
N ALA A 484 -4.69 -70.96 -39.31
CA ALA A 484 -4.78 -69.51 -39.14
C ALA A 484 -4.65 -69.11 -37.66
N TRP A 485 -5.34 -69.81 -36.76
CA TRP A 485 -5.25 -69.61 -35.31
C TRP A 485 -3.83 -69.81 -34.78
N GLY A 486 -3.19 -70.94 -35.12
CA GLY A 486 -1.83 -71.25 -34.66
C GLY A 486 -0.76 -70.32 -35.23
N GLN A 487 -1.02 -69.66 -36.36
CA GLN A 487 -0.15 -68.62 -36.90
C GLN A 487 -0.34 -67.30 -36.14
N LEU A 488 -1.60 -66.89 -35.91
CA LEU A 488 -1.96 -65.69 -35.14
C LEU A 488 -1.34 -65.67 -33.74
N GLN A 489 -1.36 -66.81 -33.03
CA GLN A 489 -0.79 -66.93 -31.68
C GLN A 489 0.74 -66.86 -31.64
N ARG A 490 1.43 -67.14 -32.76
CA ARG A 490 2.90 -67.13 -32.84
C ARG A 490 3.46 -65.82 -33.39
N GLU A 491 2.77 -65.22 -34.34
CA GLU A 491 3.27 -64.07 -35.11
C GLU A 491 2.57 -62.76 -34.74
N GLY A 492 1.41 -62.81 -34.06
CA GLY A 492 0.57 -61.64 -33.81
C GLY A 492 -0.12 -61.12 -35.07
N GLY A 493 -0.87 -60.01 -34.96
CA GLY A 493 -1.61 -59.40 -36.09
C GLY A 493 -3.10 -59.76 -36.11
N SER A 494 -3.79 -59.52 -37.22
CA SER A 494 -5.19 -59.94 -37.44
C SER A 494 -5.29 -60.83 -38.67
N PHE A 495 -6.23 -61.78 -38.63
CA PHE A 495 -6.46 -62.72 -39.73
C PHE A 495 -7.93 -62.67 -40.12
N GLN A 496 -8.24 -62.49 -41.40
CA GLN A 496 -9.60 -62.39 -41.91
C GLN A 496 -9.75 -63.26 -43.15
N ASP A 497 -10.76 -64.12 -43.16
CA ASP A 497 -11.02 -65.01 -44.29
C ASP A 497 -12.48 -65.50 -44.27
N GLU A 498 -12.99 -65.96 -45.41
CA GLU A 498 -14.37 -66.41 -45.55
C GLU A 498 -14.49 -67.91 -45.33
N TYR A 499 -15.44 -68.27 -44.47
CA TYR A 499 -15.69 -69.62 -44.00
C TYR A 499 -17.17 -69.97 -44.08
N HIS A 500 -17.42 -71.23 -44.38
CA HIS A 500 -18.71 -71.86 -44.43
C HIS A 500 -19.04 -72.50 -43.08
N MET A 501 -19.76 -71.72 -42.28
CA MET A 501 -20.09 -72.04 -40.91
C MET A 501 -21.42 -72.79 -40.81
N GLN A 502 -21.56 -73.55 -39.71
CA GLN A 502 -22.71 -74.42 -39.48
C GLN A 502 -23.49 -74.01 -38.23
N THR A 503 -24.81 -73.97 -38.34
CA THR A 503 -25.74 -73.78 -37.21
C THR A 503 -25.95 -75.07 -36.40
N ASP A 504 -26.57 -74.98 -35.22
CA ASP A 504 -26.97 -76.13 -34.39
C ASP A 504 -27.89 -77.14 -35.09
N THR A 505 -28.72 -76.65 -36.00
CA THR A 505 -29.67 -77.39 -36.85
C THR A 505 -29.01 -78.00 -38.09
N GLY A 506 -27.71 -77.73 -38.28
CA GLY A 506 -26.90 -78.28 -39.36
C GLY A 506 -26.93 -77.48 -40.66
N GLN A 507 -27.58 -76.31 -40.69
CA GLN A 507 -27.66 -75.42 -41.85
C GLN A 507 -26.35 -74.66 -42.06
N MET A 508 -25.94 -74.49 -43.32
CA MET A 508 -24.70 -73.80 -43.67
C MET A 508 -24.94 -72.38 -44.17
N PHE A 509 -24.06 -71.44 -43.84
CA PHE A 509 -24.08 -70.04 -44.31
C PHE A 509 -22.66 -69.50 -44.53
N TRP A 510 -22.52 -68.50 -45.40
CA TRP A 510 -21.23 -67.87 -45.64
C TRP A 510 -20.97 -66.80 -44.60
N ALA A 511 -19.86 -66.95 -43.89
CA ALA A 511 -19.43 -66.02 -42.87
C ALA A 511 -18.02 -65.53 -43.18
N GLU A 512 -17.84 -64.22 -43.17
CA GLU A 512 -16.52 -63.62 -43.11
C GLU A 512 -16.07 -63.64 -41.64
N VAL A 513 -14.99 -64.36 -41.35
CA VAL A 513 -14.49 -64.55 -39.99
C VAL A 513 -13.16 -63.83 -39.81
N THR A 514 -13.09 -62.98 -38.79
CA THR A 514 -11.92 -62.19 -38.42
C THR A 514 -11.44 -62.57 -37.02
N LEU A 515 -10.15 -62.87 -36.88
CA LEU A 515 -9.47 -63.20 -35.65
C LEU A 515 -8.50 -62.08 -35.28
N THR A 516 -8.64 -61.54 -34.07
CA THR A 516 -7.77 -60.47 -33.56
C THR A 516 -7.39 -60.75 -32.11
N PRO A 517 -6.10 -60.85 -31.76
CA PRO A 517 -5.65 -60.97 -30.38
C PRO A 517 -5.94 -59.66 -29.63
N LEU A 518 -6.42 -59.76 -28.40
CA LEU A 518 -6.68 -58.59 -27.55
C LEU A 518 -5.38 -58.16 -26.88
N GLU A 519 -4.98 -56.90 -27.07
CA GLU A 519 -3.75 -56.37 -26.45
C GLU A 519 -3.85 -56.38 -24.93
N GLY A 520 -2.90 -57.06 -24.27
CA GLY A 520 -2.81 -57.14 -22.80
C GLY A 520 -3.57 -58.30 -22.15
N GLU A 521 -4.34 -59.09 -22.91
CA GLU A 521 -5.02 -60.30 -22.43
C GLU A 521 -4.62 -61.53 -23.27
N GLU A 522 -4.50 -62.72 -22.66
CA GLU A 522 -4.25 -63.97 -23.41
C GLU A 522 -5.53 -64.52 -24.06
N ARG A 523 -6.27 -63.64 -24.77
CA ARG A 523 -7.57 -63.93 -25.38
C ARG A 523 -7.63 -63.38 -26.80
N THR A 524 -8.43 -64.02 -27.64
CA THR A 524 -8.61 -63.66 -29.04
C THR A 524 -10.08 -63.37 -29.30
N LEU A 525 -10.34 -62.20 -29.88
CA LEU A 525 -11.64 -61.78 -30.36
C LEU A 525 -11.87 -62.36 -31.76
N VAL A 526 -13.00 -63.03 -31.92
CA VAL A 526 -13.43 -63.70 -33.15
C VAL A 526 -14.72 -63.03 -33.61
N LEU A 527 -14.67 -62.30 -34.72
CA LEU A 527 -15.83 -61.67 -35.36
C LEU A 527 -16.29 -62.56 -36.51
N ILE A 528 -17.58 -62.81 -36.61
CA ILE A 528 -18.20 -63.76 -37.54
C ILE A 528 -19.37 -63.04 -38.21
N ASN A 529 -19.14 -62.51 -39.39
CA ASN A 529 -20.11 -61.71 -40.13
C ASN A 529 -20.80 -62.55 -41.19
N ASN A 530 -22.11 -62.70 -41.12
CA ASN A 530 -22.86 -63.35 -42.19
C ASN A 530 -22.89 -62.43 -43.42
N ILE A 531 -22.28 -62.86 -44.53
CA ILE A 531 -22.06 -62.02 -45.72
C ILE A 531 -23.09 -62.25 -46.83
N GLU A 532 -24.21 -62.90 -46.53
CA GLU A 532 -25.33 -63.03 -47.46
C GLU A 532 -25.96 -61.64 -47.83
N ASP A 533 -25.92 -60.63 -46.93
CA ASP A 533 -26.47 -59.27 -47.14
C ASP A 533 -25.50 -58.29 -47.84
N ARG A 534 -24.18 -58.34 -47.61
CA ARG A 534 -23.20 -57.57 -48.42
C ARG A 534 -23.29 -57.94 -49.91
N ARG A 535 -23.79 -59.15 -50.19
CA ARG A 535 -24.17 -59.64 -51.51
C ARG A 535 -25.52 -59.10 -52.03
N ARG A 536 -26.44 -58.68 -51.15
CA ARG A 536 -27.40 -57.60 -51.46
C ARG A 536 -26.58 -56.32 -51.45
N ALA A 537 -25.91 -56.08 -52.54
CA ALA A 537 -26.43 -55.03 -53.37
C ALA A 537 -25.85 -53.69 -52.94
N ILE A 538 -25.40 -52.90 -53.88
CA ILE A 538 -26.35 -52.34 -54.84
C ILE A 538 -27.47 -51.48 -54.17
N GLU A 539 -27.74 -51.56 -52.85
CA GLU A 539 -28.23 -50.48 -51.96
C GLU A 539 -27.21 -49.32 -51.87
N LEU A 540 -25.93 -49.66 -52.00
CA LEU A 540 -24.79 -48.73 -52.22
C LEU A 540 -25.01 -47.67 -53.32
N LEU A 541 -26.03 -47.80 -54.16
CA LEU A 541 -26.40 -46.82 -55.18
C LEU A 541 -27.45 -45.80 -54.71
N GLU A 542 -28.33 -46.14 -53.76
CA GLU A 542 -29.34 -45.22 -53.20
C GLU A 542 -28.75 -44.34 -52.09
N GLU A 543 -27.86 -44.90 -51.26
CA GLU A 543 -27.21 -44.21 -50.14
C GLU A 543 -26.38 -42.99 -50.60
N ASN A 544 -25.76 -43.05 -51.79
CA ASN A 544 -25.02 -41.91 -52.36
C ASN A 544 -25.92 -40.77 -52.87
N ALA A 545 -27.14 -41.06 -53.34
CA ALA A 545 -28.09 -40.05 -53.79
C ALA A 545 -28.72 -39.32 -52.60
N THR A 546 -29.06 -40.05 -51.52
CA THR A 546 -29.57 -39.47 -50.27
C THR A 546 -28.48 -38.69 -49.53
N LEU A 547 -27.23 -39.16 -49.52
CA LEU A 547 -26.09 -38.45 -48.92
C LEU A 547 -25.81 -37.11 -49.63
N TYR A 548 -25.91 -37.04 -50.95
CA TYR A 548 -25.76 -35.76 -51.69
C TYR A 548 -26.86 -34.77 -51.33
N GLN A 549 -28.10 -35.26 -51.20
CA GLN A 549 -29.27 -34.44 -50.86
C GLN A 549 -29.23 -33.98 -49.40
N GLU A 550 -28.77 -34.82 -48.47
CA GLU A 550 -28.53 -34.45 -47.07
C GLU A 550 -27.34 -33.51 -46.92
N VAL A 551 -26.20 -33.76 -47.56
CA VAL A 551 -25.02 -32.89 -47.42
C VAL A 551 -25.25 -31.52 -48.06
N PHE A 552 -26.01 -31.42 -49.15
CA PHE A 552 -26.36 -30.13 -49.74
C PHE A 552 -27.49 -29.42 -48.96
N SER A 553 -28.55 -30.14 -48.57
CA SER A 553 -29.75 -29.55 -47.96
C SER A 553 -29.70 -29.41 -46.44
N THR A 554 -28.90 -30.22 -45.74
CA THR A 554 -28.78 -30.18 -44.27
C THR A 554 -27.45 -29.55 -43.81
N GLY A 555 -27.50 -28.92 -42.63
CA GLY A 555 -26.44 -28.09 -42.06
C GLY A 555 -26.73 -26.58 -42.17
N ASN A 556 -26.24 -25.80 -41.20
CA ASN A 556 -26.57 -24.37 -41.05
C ASN A 556 -25.79 -23.43 -41.98
N ALA A 557 -25.02 -23.97 -42.92
CA ALA A 557 -24.25 -23.16 -43.86
C ALA A 557 -25.06 -22.91 -45.14
N ILE A 558 -25.02 -21.67 -45.62
CA ILE A 558 -25.67 -21.26 -46.87
C ILE A 558 -24.88 -21.87 -48.02
N LYS A 559 -25.51 -22.64 -48.90
CA LYS A 559 -24.86 -23.33 -50.01
C LYS A 559 -25.54 -22.97 -51.32
N LEU A 560 -24.73 -22.58 -52.30
CA LEU A 560 -25.17 -22.19 -53.64
C LEU A 560 -24.35 -22.93 -54.70
N LEU A 561 -25.03 -23.36 -55.75
CA LEU A 561 -24.41 -23.86 -56.98
C LEU A 561 -24.60 -22.81 -58.06
N ILE A 562 -23.53 -22.36 -58.70
CA ILE A 562 -23.55 -21.18 -59.59
C ILE A 562 -22.97 -21.57 -60.95
N ASP A 563 -23.62 -21.13 -62.03
CA ASP A 563 -23.09 -21.24 -63.38
C ASP A 563 -22.14 -20.06 -63.65
N PRO A 564 -20.84 -20.31 -63.88
CA PRO A 564 -19.86 -19.25 -64.09
C PRO A 564 -19.98 -18.54 -65.45
N GLU A 565 -20.63 -19.14 -66.46
CA GLU A 565 -20.80 -18.54 -67.80
C GLU A 565 -21.96 -17.54 -67.81
N LEU A 566 -23.08 -17.91 -67.18
CA LEU A 566 -24.28 -17.06 -67.08
C LEU A 566 -24.28 -16.16 -65.83
N ALA A 567 -23.42 -16.46 -64.84
CA ALA A 567 -23.40 -15.82 -63.52
C ALA A 567 -24.74 -15.90 -62.77
N GLU A 568 -25.42 -17.04 -62.90
CA GLU A 568 -26.73 -17.33 -62.31
C GLU A 568 -26.62 -18.45 -61.27
N ILE A 569 -27.50 -18.42 -60.27
CA ILE A 569 -27.61 -19.48 -59.26
C ILE A 569 -28.40 -20.64 -59.90
N ILE A 570 -27.78 -21.80 -60.00
CA ILE A 570 -28.39 -23.02 -60.55
C ILE A 570 -29.17 -23.78 -59.48
N ASP A 571 -28.64 -23.81 -58.26
CA ASP A 571 -29.30 -24.48 -57.14
C ASP A 571 -28.91 -23.83 -55.80
N ALA A 572 -29.78 -23.94 -54.81
CA ALA A 572 -29.60 -23.35 -53.49
C ALA A 572 -30.23 -24.24 -52.41
N ASN A 573 -29.57 -24.36 -51.26
CA ASN A 573 -30.12 -25.13 -50.16
C ASN A 573 -31.22 -24.35 -49.38
N PRO A 574 -32.07 -25.02 -48.58
CA PRO A 574 -33.13 -24.35 -47.81
C PRO A 574 -32.61 -23.24 -46.89
N VAL A 575 -31.42 -23.41 -46.30
CA VAL A 575 -30.79 -22.40 -45.45
C VAL A 575 -30.44 -21.12 -46.24
N ALA A 576 -30.06 -21.25 -47.51
CA ALA A 576 -29.85 -20.09 -48.38
C ALA A 576 -31.16 -19.35 -48.67
N ALA A 577 -32.25 -20.08 -48.91
CA ALA A 577 -33.57 -19.49 -49.13
C ALA A 577 -34.05 -18.73 -47.89
N ASP A 578 -33.94 -19.32 -46.70
CA ASP A 578 -34.30 -18.68 -45.44
C ASP A 578 -33.42 -17.46 -45.14
N PHE A 579 -32.10 -17.57 -45.38
CA PHE A 579 -31.15 -16.49 -45.13
C PHE A 579 -31.33 -15.30 -46.07
N TYR A 580 -31.56 -15.52 -47.37
CA TYR A 580 -31.72 -14.42 -48.33
C TYR A 580 -33.17 -13.92 -48.44
N GLY A 581 -34.14 -14.70 -47.94
CA GLY A 581 -35.57 -14.36 -47.97
C GLY A 581 -36.24 -14.57 -49.33
N TYR A 582 -35.65 -15.37 -50.20
CA TYR A 582 -36.21 -15.79 -51.50
C TYR A 582 -36.51 -17.28 -51.46
N SER A 583 -37.59 -17.74 -52.09
CA SER A 583 -37.81 -19.18 -52.22
C SER A 583 -36.76 -19.83 -53.14
N ILE A 584 -36.45 -21.11 -52.94
CA ILE A 584 -35.45 -21.84 -53.76
C ILE A 584 -35.79 -21.72 -55.26
N GLY A 585 -37.07 -21.82 -55.64
CA GLY A 585 -37.52 -21.66 -57.02
C GLY A 585 -37.30 -20.26 -57.60
N GLU A 586 -37.33 -19.21 -56.76
CA GLU A 586 -36.99 -17.84 -57.18
C GLU A 586 -35.48 -17.60 -57.25
N MET A 587 -34.70 -18.32 -56.44
CA MET A 587 -33.24 -18.27 -56.45
C MET A 587 -32.64 -19.00 -57.65
N CYS A 588 -33.22 -20.12 -58.09
CA CYS A 588 -32.76 -20.83 -59.28
C CYS A 588 -33.02 -19.99 -60.55
N GLY A 589 -31.97 -19.72 -61.32
CA GLY A 589 -31.95 -18.81 -62.47
C GLY A 589 -31.79 -17.33 -62.08
N MET A 590 -31.63 -17.00 -60.80
CA MET A 590 -31.42 -15.63 -60.36
C MET A 590 -29.97 -15.19 -60.66
N PRO A 591 -29.76 -14.00 -61.27
CA PRO A 591 -28.41 -13.48 -61.47
C PRO A 591 -27.75 -13.14 -60.13
N LEU A 592 -26.49 -13.55 -59.98
CA LEU A 592 -25.74 -13.44 -58.72
C LEU A 592 -25.59 -11.98 -58.24
N GLY A 593 -25.61 -11.02 -59.16
CA GLY A 593 -25.56 -9.58 -58.86
C GLY A 593 -26.82 -9.02 -58.16
N ARG A 594 -27.90 -9.81 -58.02
CA ARG A 594 -29.07 -9.41 -57.23
C ARG A 594 -28.83 -9.56 -55.72
N ILE A 595 -28.02 -10.54 -55.33
CA ILE A 595 -27.62 -10.76 -53.93
C ILE A 595 -26.26 -10.15 -53.62
N ASN A 596 -25.32 -10.08 -54.58
CA ASN A 596 -23.99 -9.54 -54.34
C ASN A 596 -23.92 -8.06 -54.74
N VAL A 597 -23.54 -7.19 -53.80
CA VAL A 597 -23.56 -5.73 -53.97
C VAL A 597 -22.34 -5.20 -54.75
N LEU A 598 -21.40 -6.07 -55.13
CA LEU A 598 -20.28 -5.68 -55.99
C LEU A 598 -20.75 -5.23 -57.38
N ALA A 599 -20.13 -4.16 -57.89
CA ALA A 599 -20.35 -3.72 -59.26
C ALA A 599 -20.12 -4.87 -60.26
N SER A 600 -20.98 -5.00 -61.27
CA SER A 600 -21.03 -6.16 -62.18
C SER A 600 -19.68 -6.50 -62.84
N GLN A 601 -18.86 -5.49 -63.16
CA GLN A 601 -17.50 -5.71 -63.72
C GLN A 601 -16.53 -6.38 -62.73
N SER A 602 -16.63 -6.04 -61.44
CA SER A 602 -15.79 -6.64 -60.38
C SER A 602 -16.22 -8.06 -60.06
N LEU A 603 -17.53 -8.36 -60.17
CA LEU A 603 -18.07 -9.70 -59.95
C LEU A 603 -17.58 -10.69 -61.02
N SER A 604 -17.67 -10.33 -62.30
CA SER A 604 -17.20 -11.20 -63.40
C SER A 604 -15.68 -11.45 -63.38
N LYS A 605 -14.90 -10.50 -62.85
CA LYS A 605 -13.45 -10.70 -62.65
C LYS A 605 -13.17 -11.74 -61.57
N ARG A 606 -13.91 -11.70 -60.45
CA ARG A 606 -13.79 -12.67 -59.36
C ARG A 606 -14.27 -14.06 -59.77
N ILE A 607 -15.40 -14.18 -60.47
CA ILE A 607 -15.89 -15.48 -60.97
C ILE A 607 -14.81 -16.17 -61.83
N ARG A 608 -14.16 -15.44 -62.74
CA ARG A 608 -13.02 -15.97 -63.52
C ARG A 608 -11.83 -16.37 -62.65
N ALA A 609 -11.54 -15.62 -61.58
CA ALA A 609 -10.47 -15.96 -60.64
C ALA A 609 -10.76 -17.23 -59.84
N VAL A 610 -12.03 -17.47 -59.46
CA VAL A 610 -12.48 -18.70 -58.78
C VAL A 610 -12.41 -19.89 -59.74
N VAL A 611 -12.89 -19.75 -60.98
CA VAL A 611 -12.83 -20.82 -61.99
C VAL A 611 -11.39 -21.24 -62.26
N ASN A 612 -10.47 -20.27 -62.34
CA ASN A 612 -9.03 -20.53 -62.47
C ASN A 612 -8.34 -20.97 -61.17
N ARG A 613 -9.10 -21.18 -60.08
CA ARG A 613 -8.65 -21.58 -58.74
C ARG A 613 -7.64 -20.64 -58.08
N THR A 614 -7.64 -19.37 -58.48
CA THR A 614 -6.69 -18.36 -57.96
C THR A 614 -7.22 -17.60 -56.75
N ASP A 615 -8.53 -17.60 -56.51
CA ASP A 615 -9.16 -16.86 -55.41
C ASP A 615 -10.43 -17.60 -54.95
N ASN A 616 -10.26 -18.56 -54.03
CA ASN A 616 -11.33 -19.50 -53.62
C ASN A 616 -12.00 -19.11 -52.30
N HIS A 617 -11.58 -18.01 -51.69
CA HIS A 617 -12.09 -17.55 -50.40
C HIS A 617 -12.00 -16.04 -50.31
N PHE A 618 -13.12 -15.40 -50.01
CA PHE A 618 -13.16 -13.96 -49.88
C PHE A 618 -14.40 -13.46 -49.13
N GLU A 619 -14.31 -12.23 -48.63
CA GLU A 619 -15.44 -11.54 -48.02
C GLU A 619 -16.15 -10.63 -49.05
N ALA A 620 -17.46 -10.44 -48.87
CA ALA A 620 -18.30 -9.53 -49.64
C ALA A 620 -19.52 -9.09 -48.81
N SER A 621 -20.24 -8.08 -49.27
CA SER A 621 -21.53 -7.71 -48.67
C SER A 621 -22.65 -8.18 -49.59
N HIS A 622 -23.59 -8.94 -49.03
CA HIS A 622 -24.76 -9.44 -49.73
C HIS A 622 -26.02 -8.71 -49.27
N GLN A 623 -27.01 -8.62 -50.15
CA GLN A 623 -28.30 -8.01 -49.90
C GLN A 623 -29.41 -9.07 -49.85
N LEU A 624 -30.25 -9.01 -48.81
CA LEU A 624 -31.47 -9.81 -48.67
C LEU A 624 -32.62 -9.26 -49.51
N ALA A 625 -33.67 -10.06 -49.68
CA ALA A 625 -34.92 -9.66 -50.33
C ALA A 625 -35.62 -8.43 -49.69
N ASN A 626 -35.47 -8.25 -48.38
CA ASN A 626 -36.00 -7.09 -47.64
C ASN A 626 -35.13 -5.82 -47.79
N GLY A 627 -34.00 -5.90 -48.50
CA GLY A 627 -33.06 -4.82 -48.73
C GLY A 627 -31.93 -4.70 -47.68
N GLU A 628 -31.96 -5.48 -46.60
CA GLU A 628 -30.92 -5.47 -45.57
C GLU A 628 -29.58 -6.00 -46.11
N LEU A 629 -28.48 -5.39 -45.67
CA LEU A 629 -27.13 -5.77 -46.03
C LEU A 629 -26.49 -6.65 -44.95
N ARG A 630 -25.91 -7.77 -45.37
CA ARG A 630 -25.14 -8.69 -44.53
C ARG A 630 -23.71 -8.79 -45.03
N ASP A 631 -22.76 -8.73 -44.11
CA ASP A 631 -21.37 -9.02 -44.39
C ASP A 631 -21.17 -10.54 -44.38
N VAL A 632 -20.70 -11.10 -45.49
CA VAL A 632 -20.56 -12.54 -45.66
C VAL A 632 -19.16 -12.94 -46.06
N GLU A 633 -18.78 -14.15 -45.64
CA GLU A 633 -17.53 -14.82 -45.98
C GLU A 633 -17.84 -16.01 -46.90
N ILE A 634 -17.24 -16.02 -48.08
CA ILE A 634 -17.60 -16.93 -49.17
C ILE A 634 -16.42 -17.83 -49.48
N PHE A 635 -16.65 -19.14 -49.41
CA PHE A 635 -15.72 -20.19 -49.86
C PHE A 635 -16.30 -20.81 -51.12
N THR A 636 -15.58 -20.73 -52.23
CA THR A 636 -16.11 -21.17 -53.54
C THR A 636 -15.06 -21.92 -54.35
N GLY A 637 -15.49 -22.98 -55.04
CA GLY A 637 -14.61 -23.80 -55.84
C GLY A 637 -15.32 -24.48 -57.02
N PRO A 638 -14.60 -24.76 -58.11
CA PRO A 638 -15.18 -25.41 -59.28
C PRO A 638 -15.40 -26.91 -59.04
N VAL A 639 -16.59 -27.39 -59.39
CA VAL A 639 -17.00 -28.80 -59.38
C VAL A 639 -17.44 -29.19 -60.79
N ASP A 640 -16.87 -30.27 -61.32
CA ASP A 640 -17.27 -30.82 -62.62
C ASP A 640 -18.41 -31.80 -62.47
N LEU A 641 -19.53 -31.49 -63.12
CA LEU A 641 -20.71 -32.36 -63.19
C LEU A 641 -20.99 -32.65 -64.66
N ASN A 642 -20.74 -33.90 -65.08
CA ASN A 642 -20.99 -34.39 -66.44
C ASN A 642 -20.40 -33.51 -67.57
N GLY A 643 -19.21 -32.94 -67.35
CA GLY A 643 -18.51 -32.10 -68.34
C GLY A 643 -18.89 -30.63 -68.33
N ARG A 644 -19.75 -30.19 -67.40
CA ARG A 644 -20.02 -28.77 -67.09
C ARG A 644 -19.35 -28.40 -65.77
N THR A 645 -18.59 -27.30 -65.77
CA THR A 645 -17.96 -26.76 -64.56
C THR A 645 -18.91 -25.78 -63.89
N LEU A 646 -19.36 -26.14 -62.69
CA LEU A 646 -20.18 -25.29 -61.82
C LEU A 646 -19.36 -24.82 -60.63
N LEU A 647 -19.75 -23.71 -60.02
CA LEU A 647 -19.11 -23.22 -58.79
C LEU A 647 -19.95 -23.61 -57.59
N PHE A 648 -19.40 -24.46 -56.72
CA PHE A 648 -20.01 -24.76 -55.44
C PHE A 648 -19.51 -23.76 -54.41
N SER A 649 -20.43 -23.00 -53.83
CA SER A 649 -20.14 -21.88 -52.93
C SER A 649 -20.81 -22.07 -51.58
N ILE A 650 -20.03 -21.97 -50.51
CA ILE A 650 -20.51 -21.94 -49.12
C ILE A 650 -20.36 -20.51 -48.61
N VAL A 651 -21.44 -19.95 -48.09
CA VAL A 651 -21.50 -18.59 -47.56
C VAL A 651 -21.75 -18.64 -46.06
N HIS A 652 -20.98 -17.87 -45.30
CA HIS A 652 -21.16 -17.69 -43.87
C HIS A 652 -21.51 -16.24 -43.58
N ASP A 653 -22.54 -16.00 -42.78
CA ASP A 653 -22.81 -14.66 -42.25
C ASP A 653 -21.79 -14.33 -41.15
N ILE A 654 -21.03 -13.27 -41.38
CA ILE A 654 -20.04 -12.75 -40.43
C ILE A 654 -20.43 -11.35 -39.94
N THR A 655 -21.67 -10.92 -40.18
CA THR A 655 -22.16 -9.59 -39.81
C THR A 655 -21.99 -9.34 -38.31
N ASP A 656 -22.41 -10.27 -37.46
CA ASP A 656 -22.28 -10.12 -36.00
C ASP A 656 -20.83 -10.15 -35.54
N ARG A 657 -19.99 -11.00 -36.16
CA ARG A 657 -18.53 -11.02 -35.91
C ARG A 657 -17.89 -9.68 -36.27
N LYS A 658 -18.23 -9.08 -37.41
CA LYS A 658 -17.71 -7.78 -37.85
C LYS A 658 -18.27 -6.62 -37.05
N ARG A 659 -19.54 -6.66 -36.63
CA ARG A 659 -20.11 -5.69 -35.69
C ARG A 659 -19.36 -5.73 -34.36
N ALA A 660 -19.22 -6.91 -33.76
CA ALA A 660 -18.46 -7.10 -32.51
C ALA A 660 -16.99 -6.66 -32.64
N GLN A 661 -16.34 -6.92 -33.78
CA GLN A 661 -14.97 -6.46 -34.01
C GLN A 661 -14.87 -4.94 -34.17
N ARG A 662 -15.82 -4.30 -34.86
CA ARG A 662 -15.91 -2.83 -34.98
C ARG A 662 -16.21 -2.20 -33.61
N ASP A 663 -17.10 -2.80 -32.83
CA ASP A 663 -17.45 -2.36 -31.48
C ASP A 663 -16.26 -2.49 -30.53
N LEU A 664 -15.50 -3.60 -30.60
CA LEU A 664 -14.27 -3.79 -29.84
C LEU A 664 -13.18 -2.78 -30.25
N GLN A 665 -13.04 -2.50 -31.55
CA GLN A 665 -12.11 -1.47 -32.03
C GLN A 665 -12.54 -0.08 -31.56
N ALA A 666 -13.83 0.25 -31.58
CA ALA A 666 -14.36 1.50 -31.05
C ALA A 666 -14.16 1.62 -29.53
N ALA A 667 -14.36 0.53 -28.78
CA ALA A 667 -14.11 0.46 -27.34
C ALA A 667 -12.62 0.60 -27.00
N ASN A 668 -11.72 -0.07 -27.74
CA ASN A 668 -10.27 0.05 -27.56
C ASN A 668 -9.76 1.45 -27.91
N LEU A 669 -10.33 2.08 -28.94
CA LEU A 669 -10.01 3.47 -29.28
C LEU A 669 -10.52 4.43 -28.18
N LYS A 670 -11.71 4.18 -27.61
CA LYS A 670 -12.26 4.93 -26.46
C LYS A 670 -11.36 4.79 -25.22
N LEU A 671 -10.91 3.57 -24.90
CA LEU A 671 -9.98 3.32 -23.78
C LEU A 671 -8.61 3.96 -23.98
N SER A 672 -8.06 3.87 -25.20
CA SER A 672 -6.75 4.47 -25.51
C SER A 672 -6.79 5.99 -25.36
N ARG A 673 -7.88 6.64 -25.83
CA ARG A 673 -8.10 8.09 -25.64
C ARG A 673 -8.24 8.46 -24.17
N LEU A 674 -8.94 7.68 -23.35
CA LEU A 674 -9.05 7.92 -21.91
C LEU A 674 -7.70 7.79 -21.18
N SER A 675 -6.88 6.82 -21.56
CA SER A 675 -5.53 6.64 -21.01
C SER A 675 -4.59 7.80 -21.35
N GLU A 676 -4.66 8.32 -22.58
CA GLU A 676 -3.84 9.45 -23.03
C GLU A 676 -4.21 10.75 -22.28
N SER A 677 -5.51 11.05 -22.15
CA SER A 677 -5.97 12.20 -21.35
C SER A 677 -5.52 12.10 -19.89
N ARG A 678 -5.61 10.92 -19.26
CA ARG A 678 -5.16 10.73 -17.87
C ARG A 678 -3.65 10.93 -17.70
N SER A 679 -2.85 10.52 -18.67
CA SER A 679 -1.40 10.76 -18.66
C SER A 679 -1.05 12.24 -18.79
N GLN A 680 -1.77 12.98 -19.63
CA GLN A 680 -1.56 14.42 -19.80
C GLN A 680 -1.95 15.21 -18.54
N ILE A 681 -3.04 14.84 -17.84
CA ILE A 681 -3.42 15.42 -16.54
C ILE A 681 -2.32 15.18 -15.51
N HIS A 682 -1.82 13.94 -15.38
CA HIS A 682 -0.77 13.61 -14.42
C HIS A 682 0.50 14.46 -14.67
N HIS A 683 0.88 14.61 -15.94
CA HIS A 683 2.04 15.40 -16.30
C HIS A 683 1.82 16.91 -16.09
N LEU A 684 0.60 17.42 -16.29
CA LEU A 684 0.23 18.79 -15.92
C LEU A 684 0.33 19.01 -14.40
N ALA A 685 -0.20 18.08 -13.60
CA ALA A 685 -0.15 18.14 -12.13
C ALA A 685 1.28 18.25 -11.61
N GLU A 686 2.18 17.41 -12.12
CA GLU A 686 3.61 17.42 -11.78
C GLU A 686 4.25 18.78 -12.06
N CYS A 687 4.00 19.36 -13.23
CA CYS A 687 4.59 20.65 -13.60
C CYS A 687 4.04 21.79 -12.75
N LEU A 688 2.72 21.85 -12.55
CA LEU A 688 2.09 22.93 -11.79
C LEU A 688 2.52 22.95 -10.31
N LEU A 689 2.66 21.77 -9.68
CA LEU A 689 3.07 21.67 -8.28
C LEU A 689 4.55 22.00 -8.04
N THR A 690 5.38 21.97 -9.08
CA THR A 690 6.79 22.37 -8.99
C THR A 690 7.02 23.87 -9.14
N CYS A 691 6.02 24.62 -9.61
CA CYS A 691 6.15 26.06 -9.80
C CYS A 691 6.33 26.79 -8.47
N SER A 692 7.13 27.87 -8.52
CA SER A 692 7.46 28.75 -7.40
C SER A 692 6.96 30.18 -7.60
N GLN A 693 6.50 30.50 -8.81
CA GLN A 693 5.97 31.80 -9.20
C GLN A 693 4.69 31.64 -10.05
N LEU A 694 3.84 32.68 -10.02
CA LEU A 694 2.59 32.70 -10.79
C LEU A 694 2.86 32.67 -12.31
N ASP A 695 3.90 33.35 -12.77
CA ASP A 695 4.30 33.37 -14.19
C ASP A 695 4.69 31.98 -14.72
N GLU A 696 5.28 31.14 -13.88
CA GLU A 696 5.64 29.76 -14.24
C GLU A 696 4.38 28.90 -14.42
N ILE A 697 3.41 29.03 -13.50
CA ILE A 697 2.10 28.36 -13.60
C ILE A 697 1.43 28.75 -14.91
N ILE A 698 1.43 30.05 -15.23
CA ILE A 698 0.82 30.58 -16.45
C ILE A 698 1.52 30.03 -17.68
N THR A 699 2.84 30.01 -17.69
CA THR A 699 3.63 29.46 -18.80
C THR A 699 3.28 27.98 -19.03
N GLN A 700 3.18 27.18 -17.97
CA GLN A 700 2.81 25.77 -18.09
C GLN A 700 1.38 25.58 -18.60
N LEU A 701 0.43 26.38 -18.11
CA LEU A 701 -0.95 26.35 -18.59
C LEU A 701 -1.04 26.75 -20.07
N ASN A 702 -0.35 27.82 -20.48
CA ASN A 702 -0.35 28.29 -21.86
C ASN A 702 0.18 27.25 -22.85
N VAL A 703 1.20 26.48 -22.44
CA VAL A 703 1.79 25.42 -23.27
C VAL A 703 0.89 24.19 -23.37
N ARG A 704 0.20 23.83 -22.28
CA ARG A 704 -0.41 22.50 -22.13
C ARG A 704 -1.92 22.47 -22.34
N LEU A 705 -2.64 23.53 -21.97
CA LEU A 705 -4.09 23.62 -22.18
C LEU A 705 -4.51 23.44 -23.66
N PRO A 706 -3.79 24.00 -24.66
CA PRO A 706 -4.14 23.79 -26.07
C PRO A 706 -4.08 22.31 -26.49
N SER A 707 -3.15 21.54 -25.89
CA SER A 707 -2.99 20.11 -26.19
C SER A 707 -4.03 19.24 -25.48
N LEU A 708 -4.37 19.57 -24.23
CA LEU A 708 -5.38 18.88 -23.43
C LEU A 708 -6.80 19.08 -23.97
N PHE A 709 -7.08 20.27 -24.50
CA PHE A 709 -8.38 20.66 -25.04
C PHE A 709 -8.30 20.92 -26.55
N ALA A 710 -7.62 20.03 -27.28
CA ALA A 710 -7.48 20.14 -28.73
C ALA A 710 -8.85 20.16 -29.42
N GLY A 711 -9.09 21.20 -30.23
CA GLY A 711 -10.36 21.41 -30.94
C GLY A 711 -11.44 22.17 -30.15
N CYS A 712 -11.16 22.54 -28.90
CA CYS A 712 -12.00 23.43 -28.10
C CYS A 712 -11.35 24.81 -27.96
N GLU A 713 -12.18 25.84 -27.76
CA GLU A 713 -11.71 27.16 -27.34
C GLU A 713 -11.84 27.27 -25.82
N GLY A 714 -10.90 27.94 -25.17
CA GLY A 714 -11.02 28.19 -23.75
C GLY A 714 -10.22 29.40 -23.27
N ASN A 715 -10.61 29.85 -22.09
CA ASN A 715 -10.00 30.97 -21.38
C ASN A 715 -9.85 30.61 -19.90
N VAL A 716 -8.66 30.78 -19.34
CA VAL A 716 -8.45 30.81 -17.89
C VAL A 716 -8.10 32.23 -17.48
N THR A 717 -8.91 32.80 -16.59
CA THR A 717 -8.61 34.05 -15.92
C THR A 717 -8.09 33.74 -14.53
N LEU A 718 -6.94 34.33 -14.17
CA LEU A 718 -6.33 34.22 -12.85
C LEU A 718 -6.11 35.62 -12.29
N HIS A 719 -6.50 35.83 -11.05
CA HIS A 719 -6.25 37.06 -10.31
C HIS A 719 -4.99 36.87 -9.46
N ASP A 720 -4.07 37.85 -9.48
CA ASP A 720 -2.97 37.84 -8.52
C ASP A 720 -3.54 38.02 -7.10
N PRO A 721 -3.25 37.11 -6.16
CA PRO A 721 -3.71 37.24 -4.77
C PRO A 721 -3.26 38.54 -4.07
N ASN A 722 -2.20 39.19 -4.54
CA ASN A 722 -1.61 40.38 -3.92
C ASN A 722 -2.00 41.69 -4.62
N ASP A 723 -2.45 41.64 -5.87
CA ASP A 723 -2.95 42.79 -6.61
C ASP A 723 -4.22 42.42 -7.37
N ILE A 724 -5.36 42.75 -6.77
CA ILE A 724 -6.70 42.46 -7.30
C ILE A 724 -6.89 43.09 -8.70
N ASN A 725 -6.11 44.13 -9.04
CA ASN A 725 -6.17 44.78 -10.36
C ASN A 725 -5.35 44.05 -11.43
N GLN A 726 -4.46 43.13 -11.06
CA GLN A 726 -3.66 42.36 -12.01
C GLN A 726 -4.36 41.04 -12.33
N THR A 727 -5.16 41.07 -13.40
CA THR A 727 -5.84 39.87 -13.93
C THR A 727 -5.09 39.37 -15.16
N MET A 728 -4.83 38.06 -15.18
CA MET A 728 -4.06 37.38 -16.20
C MET A 728 -5.00 36.48 -17.00
N HIS A 729 -4.86 36.50 -18.33
CA HIS A 729 -5.75 35.80 -19.25
C HIS A 729 -4.95 34.80 -20.09
N ILE A 730 -5.39 33.54 -20.08
CA ILE A 730 -4.81 32.46 -20.87
C ILE A 730 -5.86 31.98 -21.86
N ASN A 731 -5.69 32.29 -23.13
CA ASN A 731 -6.65 31.94 -24.18
C ASN A 731 -6.06 30.91 -25.15
N TRP A 732 -6.86 29.93 -25.57
CA TRP A 732 -6.48 28.97 -26.60
C TRP A 732 -7.66 28.61 -27.50
N GLY A 733 -7.36 28.13 -28.72
CA GLY A 733 -8.35 27.71 -29.71
C GLY A 733 -8.86 28.84 -30.62
N SER A 734 -9.80 28.49 -31.49
CA SER A 734 -10.51 29.40 -32.41
C SER A 734 -12.02 29.19 -32.26
N PRO A 735 -12.85 30.23 -32.35
CA PRO A 735 -14.26 30.15 -31.98
C PRO A 735 -15.09 29.24 -32.89
N PRO A 736 -15.81 28.25 -32.34
CA PRO A 736 -16.87 27.56 -33.07
C PRO A 736 -18.10 28.48 -33.21
N THR A 737 -18.76 28.45 -34.37
CA THR A 737 -19.92 29.30 -34.68
C THR A 737 -21.17 29.00 -33.82
N ASP A 738 -21.20 27.85 -33.14
CA ASP A 738 -22.32 27.39 -32.30
C ASP A 738 -21.74 26.50 -31.18
N ALA A 739 -21.46 27.04 -29.99
CA ALA A 739 -20.71 26.34 -28.93
C ALA A 739 -21.45 26.30 -27.58
N ARG A 740 -21.27 25.21 -26.81
CA ARG A 740 -21.74 25.09 -25.42
C ARG A 740 -20.67 25.61 -24.46
N HIS A 741 -21.10 26.32 -23.42
CA HIS A 741 -20.19 26.92 -22.45
C HIS A 741 -20.09 26.04 -21.20
N LEU A 742 -18.86 25.66 -20.84
CA LEU A 742 -18.53 25.05 -19.56
C LEU A 742 -17.69 26.04 -18.75
N LYS A 743 -18.15 26.39 -17.55
CA LYS A 743 -17.55 27.41 -16.70
C LYS A 743 -17.31 26.84 -15.30
N GLN A 744 -16.08 26.97 -14.82
CA GLN A 744 -15.62 26.52 -13.51
C GLN A 744 -15.03 27.72 -12.75
N THR A 745 -15.50 27.94 -11.53
CA THR A 745 -14.98 29.01 -10.67
C THR A 745 -13.76 28.50 -9.91
N LEU A 746 -12.67 29.25 -9.93
CA LEU A 746 -11.44 28.90 -9.22
C LEU A 746 -11.41 29.64 -7.87
N THR A 747 -11.36 28.90 -6.77
CA THR A 747 -11.34 29.43 -5.41
C THR A 747 -10.15 28.88 -4.61
N VAL A 748 -9.58 29.72 -3.75
CA VAL A 748 -8.56 29.31 -2.77
C VAL A 748 -8.94 29.92 -1.43
N GLY A 749 -9.23 29.07 -0.43
CA GLY A 749 -9.85 29.50 0.82
C GLY A 749 -11.25 30.08 0.57
N ASP A 750 -11.52 31.27 1.12
CA ASP A 750 -12.79 32.00 0.94
C ASP A 750 -12.77 32.98 -0.26
N GLY A 751 -11.64 33.07 -0.98
CA GLY A 751 -11.44 34.02 -2.07
C GLY A 751 -11.57 33.39 -3.45
N GLN A 752 -12.31 34.05 -4.36
CA GLN A 752 -12.30 33.71 -5.78
C GLN A 752 -11.00 34.22 -6.41
N VAL A 753 -10.21 33.30 -6.97
CA VAL A 753 -8.90 33.59 -7.57
C VAL A 753 -8.92 33.52 -9.09
N GLY A 754 -10.05 33.16 -9.71
CA GLY A 754 -10.14 33.11 -11.16
C GLY A 754 -11.36 32.39 -11.71
N GLU A 755 -11.34 32.15 -13.02
CA GLU A 755 -12.38 31.45 -13.75
C GLU A 755 -11.79 30.66 -14.92
N PHE A 756 -12.25 29.43 -15.09
CA PHE A 756 -11.92 28.57 -16.22
C PHE A 756 -13.16 28.43 -17.10
N VAL A 757 -13.05 28.81 -18.37
CA VAL A 757 -14.13 28.76 -19.36
C VAL A 757 -13.68 27.91 -20.54
N LEU A 758 -14.51 26.96 -20.95
CA LEU A 758 -14.29 26.11 -22.12
C LEU A 758 -15.54 26.14 -23.03
N LEU A 759 -15.30 26.37 -24.31
CA LEU A 759 -16.28 26.40 -25.39
C LEU A 759 -16.19 25.09 -26.17
N ILE A 760 -17.25 24.30 -26.09
CA ILE A 760 -17.31 22.94 -26.62
C ILE A 760 -18.19 22.94 -27.89
N PRO A 761 -17.69 22.47 -29.05
CA PRO A 761 -18.49 22.36 -30.27
C PRO A 761 -19.64 21.33 -30.13
N PRO A 762 -20.70 21.43 -30.94
CA PRO A 762 -21.98 20.75 -30.69
C PRO A 762 -22.07 19.31 -31.21
N GLU A 763 -21.00 18.75 -31.79
CA GLU A 763 -20.95 17.35 -32.26
C GLU A 763 -20.88 16.37 -31.06
N GLU A 764 -21.74 15.33 -31.08
CA GLU A 764 -22.07 14.43 -29.97
C GLU A 764 -20.90 13.73 -29.23
N ASP A 765 -21.13 13.39 -27.95
CA ASP A 765 -20.28 12.73 -26.94
C ASP A 765 -19.09 13.49 -26.34
N SER A 766 -18.88 14.76 -26.72
CA SER A 766 -17.76 15.56 -26.20
C SER A 766 -17.93 16.02 -24.74
N LEU A 767 -19.18 16.28 -24.30
CA LEU A 767 -19.46 16.89 -23.00
C LEU A 767 -19.13 15.96 -21.82
N GLU A 768 -19.53 14.68 -21.91
CA GLU A 768 -19.25 13.67 -20.87
C GLU A 768 -17.74 13.43 -20.68
N ARG A 769 -16.94 13.63 -21.73
CA ARG A 769 -15.47 13.51 -21.66
C ARG A 769 -14.80 14.78 -21.12
N LEU A 770 -15.22 15.94 -21.59
CA LEU A 770 -14.54 17.22 -21.35
C LEU A 770 -14.92 17.86 -20.01
N GLN A 771 -16.12 17.59 -19.50
CA GLN A 771 -16.55 18.11 -18.21
C GLN A 771 -15.67 17.63 -17.04
N PRO A 772 -15.49 16.31 -16.80
CA PRO A 772 -14.62 15.83 -15.73
C PRO A 772 -13.15 16.25 -15.94
N LEU A 773 -12.70 16.33 -17.20
CA LEU A 773 -11.36 16.82 -17.53
C LEU A 773 -11.16 18.29 -17.13
N ALA A 774 -12.15 19.14 -17.39
CA ALA A 774 -12.12 20.55 -17.01
C ALA A 774 -12.23 20.74 -15.49
N GLU A 775 -13.00 19.90 -14.79
CA GLU A 775 -13.06 19.86 -13.32
C GLU A 775 -11.70 19.48 -12.73
N ASP A 776 -11.06 18.42 -13.23
CA ASP A 776 -9.74 17.97 -12.78
C ASP A 776 -8.66 19.05 -13.01
N VAL A 777 -8.64 19.67 -14.20
CA VAL A 777 -7.71 20.76 -14.50
C VAL A 777 -7.96 21.97 -13.59
N SER A 778 -9.22 22.32 -13.34
CA SER A 778 -9.59 23.42 -12.44
C SER A 778 -9.12 23.15 -11.00
N HIS A 779 -9.32 21.92 -10.51
CA HIS A 779 -8.82 21.48 -9.20
C HIS A 779 -7.29 21.56 -9.10
N LEU A 780 -6.58 21.12 -10.14
CA LEU A 780 -5.11 21.19 -10.16
C LEU A 780 -4.60 22.63 -10.14
N VAL A 781 -5.24 23.54 -10.88
CA VAL A 781 -4.91 24.96 -10.87
C VAL A 781 -5.16 25.57 -9.50
N MET A 782 -6.30 25.27 -8.86
CA MET A 782 -6.58 25.74 -7.50
C MET A 782 -5.55 25.23 -6.49
N LEU A 783 -5.18 23.95 -6.57
CA LEU A 783 -4.18 23.35 -5.69
C LEU A 783 -2.79 24.01 -5.86
N ALA A 784 -2.36 24.24 -7.11
CA ALA A 784 -1.08 24.90 -7.39
C ALA A 784 -1.06 26.35 -6.88
N LEU A 785 -2.16 27.09 -7.01
CA LEU A 785 -2.29 28.44 -6.47
C LEU A 785 -2.29 28.46 -4.94
N ALA A 786 -2.96 27.50 -4.30
CA ALA A 786 -2.95 27.35 -2.84
C ALA A 786 -1.55 27.03 -2.31
N ASP A 787 -0.83 26.13 -2.97
CA ASP A 787 0.55 25.79 -2.62
C ASP A 787 1.50 26.99 -2.80
N LEU A 788 1.34 27.76 -3.88
CA LEU A 788 2.09 28.99 -4.11
C LEU A 788 1.84 30.03 -3.01
N GLN A 789 0.58 30.23 -2.61
CA GLN A 789 0.22 31.12 -1.50
C GLN A 789 0.85 30.67 -0.18
N LEU A 790 0.80 29.37 0.11
CA LEU A 790 1.40 28.79 1.32
C LEU A 790 2.92 28.99 1.34
N LYS A 791 3.61 28.65 0.24
CA LYS A 791 5.08 28.82 0.11
C LYS A 791 5.49 30.28 0.29
N ARG A 792 4.75 31.22 -0.29
CA ARG A 792 4.99 32.66 -0.12
C ARG A 792 4.72 33.13 1.30
N GLY A 793 3.65 32.66 1.94
CA GLY A 793 3.34 32.97 3.34
C GLY A 793 4.44 32.50 4.29
N LEU A 794 4.95 31.28 4.09
CA LEU A 794 6.09 30.75 4.85
C LEU A 794 7.37 31.56 4.62
N ALA A 795 7.65 31.96 3.37
CA ALA A 795 8.80 32.80 3.06
C ALA A 795 8.72 34.19 3.71
N HIS A 796 7.51 34.77 3.79
CA HIS A 796 7.28 36.05 4.47
C HIS A 796 7.50 35.95 5.98
N GLU A 797 7.02 34.88 6.64
CA GLU A 797 7.25 34.67 8.07
C GLU A 797 8.73 34.34 8.37
N ALA A 798 9.42 33.63 7.46
CA ALA A 798 10.85 33.35 7.59
C ALA A 798 11.76 34.60 7.46
N ARG A 799 11.22 35.73 6.99
CA ARG A 799 11.93 37.02 6.88
C ARG A 799 11.79 37.91 8.12
N LYS A 800 11.03 37.48 9.13
CA LYS A 800 10.84 38.22 10.38
C LYS A 800 11.63 37.61 11.53
N ASP A 801 12.02 38.44 12.49
CA ASP A 801 12.56 38.03 13.78
C ASP A 801 11.44 37.47 14.67
N THR A 802 11.67 36.30 15.26
CA THR A 802 10.63 35.56 15.99
C THR A 802 10.18 36.27 17.27
N LEU A 803 11.07 37.07 17.89
CA LEU A 803 10.79 37.82 19.11
C LEU A 803 10.12 39.16 18.79
N THR A 804 10.80 40.00 18.01
CA THR A 804 10.40 41.40 17.81
C THR A 804 9.38 41.61 16.69
N ARG A 805 9.20 40.61 15.82
CA ARG A 805 8.37 40.68 14.59
C ARG A 805 8.80 41.74 13.57
N LEU A 806 9.94 42.40 13.79
CA LEU A 806 10.61 43.19 12.76
C LEU A 806 11.26 42.27 11.71
N PHE A 807 11.75 42.83 10.61
CA PHE A 807 12.50 42.04 9.65
C PHE A 807 13.79 41.48 10.29
N ASN A 808 14.25 40.33 9.85
CA ASN A 808 15.50 39.74 10.32
C ASN A 808 16.67 40.16 9.43
N ARG A 809 17.89 39.84 9.87
CA ARG A 809 19.12 40.11 9.12
C ARG A 809 19.08 39.64 7.66
N ARG A 810 18.49 38.48 7.38
CA ARG A 810 18.42 37.93 6.02
C ARG A 810 17.63 38.85 5.08
N HIS A 811 16.52 39.41 5.54
CA HIS A 811 15.75 40.39 4.77
C HIS A 811 16.56 41.67 4.49
N LEU A 812 17.30 42.17 5.48
CA LEU A 812 18.17 43.34 5.31
C LEU A 812 19.25 43.09 4.24
N ASP A 813 19.92 41.94 4.31
CA ASP A 813 20.99 41.55 3.37
C ASP A 813 20.44 41.44 1.93
N GLU A 814 19.16 41.07 1.76
CA GLU A 814 18.48 41.00 0.46
C GLU A 814 18.07 42.40 -0.07
N VAL A 815 17.56 43.30 0.78
CA VAL A 815 16.94 44.56 0.35
C VAL A 815 17.92 45.74 0.32
N LEU A 816 18.89 45.81 1.21
CA LEU A 816 19.83 46.93 1.31
C LEU A 816 20.57 47.22 -0.02
N PRO A 817 21.12 46.23 -0.75
CA PRO A 817 21.76 46.49 -2.04
C PRO A 817 20.81 47.09 -3.09
N GLN A 818 19.54 46.67 -3.09
CA GLN A 818 18.52 47.14 -4.04
C GLN A 818 18.17 48.60 -3.77
N LYS A 819 17.87 48.94 -2.51
CA LYS A 819 17.55 50.31 -2.09
C LYS A 819 18.73 51.25 -2.28
N LEU A 820 19.95 50.76 -2.10
CA LEU A 820 21.17 51.55 -2.30
C LEU A 820 21.39 51.89 -3.78
N ALA A 821 21.07 50.97 -4.69
CA ALA A 821 21.13 51.20 -6.13
C ALA A 821 20.10 52.24 -6.61
N GLU A 822 18.96 52.35 -5.92
CA GLU A 822 17.92 53.35 -6.18
C GLU A 822 18.24 54.74 -5.58
N ALA A 823 19.23 54.82 -4.69
CA ALA A 823 19.55 56.04 -3.95
C ALA A 823 20.23 57.10 -4.85
N SER A 824 19.69 58.31 -4.83
CA SER A 824 20.22 59.44 -5.60
C SER A 824 20.25 60.72 -4.76
N ILE A 825 20.89 61.78 -5.24
CA ILE A 825 20.96 63.07 -4.52
C ILE A 825 19.55 63.63 -4.22
N GLY A 826 18.58 63.40 -5.11
CA GLY A 826 17.18 63.82 -4.92
C GLY A 826 16.33 62.85 -4.09
N ASN A 827 16.78 61.61 -3.91
CA ASN A 827 16.10 60.57 -3.12
C ASN A 827 17.14 59.78 -2.31
N PRO A 828 17.67 60.37 -1.22
CA PRO A 828 18.76 59.76 -0.45
C PRO A 828 18.27 58.58 0.39
N LEU A 829 19.14 57.62 0.67
CA LEU A 829 18.86 56.50 1.58
C LEU A 829 19.69 56.66 2.86
N SER A 830 19.02 56.81 4.00
CA SER A 830 19.69 56.77 5.30
C SER A 830 19.70 55.36 5.88
N LEU A 831 20.88 54.91 6.28
CA LEU A 831 21.12 53.69 7.05
C LEU A 831 21.41 54.08 8.49
N VAL A 832 20.65 53.51 9.43
CA VAL A 832 20.83 53.72 10.86
C VAL A 832 21.16 52.38 11.50
N VAL A 833 22.25 52.32 12.25
CA VAL A 833 22.62 51.17 13.09
C VAL A 833 22.49 51.60 14.54
N LEU A 834 21.69 50.89 15.33
CA LEU A 834 21.42 51.22 16.72
C LEU A 834 21.61 50.01 17.63
N ASP A 835 22.01 50.28 18.87
CA ASP A 835 22.35 49.26 19.87
C ASP A 835 21.95 49.75 21.26
N LEU A 836 21.27 48.88 22.02
CA LEU A 836 20.78 49.22 23.35
C LEU A 836 21.93 49.40 24.34
N ASP A 837 21.95 50.55 25.01
CA ASP A 837 22.98 50.84 26.00
C ASP A 837 22.77 49.97 27.25
N HIS A 838 23.84 49.32 27.71
CA HIS A 838 23.83 48.53 28.94
C HIS A 838 22.82 47.36 28.96
N PHE A 839 22.37 46.87 27.79
CA PHE A 839 21.38 45.78 27.73
C PHE A 839 21.83 44.50 28.42
N LYS A 840 23.14 44.18 28.37
CA LYS A 840 23.70 43.08 29.17
C LYS A 840 23.42 43.24 30.68
N GLN A 841 23.51 44.45 31.23
CA GLN A 841 23.19 44.69 32.64
C GLN A 841 21.70 44.51 32.93
N VAL A 842 20.82 44.84 31.97
CA VAL A 842 19.38 44.58 32.07
C VAL A 842 19.12 43.08 32.15
N ASN A 843 19.72 42.29 31.26
CA ASN A 843 19.61 40.83 31.28
C ASN A 843 20.20 40.21 32.56
N ASP A 844 21.38 40.68 32.97
CA ASP A 844 22.07 40.16 34.15
C ASP A 844 21.33 40.51 35.46
N THR A 845 20.58 41.61 35.49
CA THR A 845 19.88 42.10 36.70
C THR A 845 18.41 41.66 36.77
N TYR A 846 17.68 41.71 35.65
CA TYR A 846 16.23 41.48 35.59
C TYR A 846 15.86 40.19 34.82
N GLY A 847 16.84 39.44 34.33
CA GLY A 847 16.63 38.20 33.58
C GLY A 847 16.30 38.41 32.10
N HIS A 848 16.44 37.33 31.33
CA HIS A 848 16.24 37.34 29.88
C HIS A 848 14.80 37.64 29.47
N GLU A 849 13.80 37.26 30.28
CA GLU A 849 12.40 37.59 29.98
C GLU A 849 12.14 39.11 30.01
N MET A 850 12.77 39.84 30.93
CA MET A 850 12.72 41.30 30.94
C MET A 850 13.48 41.89 29.75
N GLY A 851 14.64 41.33 29.41
CA GLY A 851 15.36 41.69 28.19
C GLY A 851 14.52 41.53 26.91
N ASP A 852 13.78 40.45 26.81
CA ASP A 852 12.87 40.17 25.68
C ASP A 852 11.72 41.19 25.63
N GLN A 853 11.16 41.58 26.77
CA GLN A 853 10.14 42.63 26.85
C GLN A 853 10.70 43.99 26.41
N VAL A 854 11.91 44.32 26.84
CA VAL A 854 12.61 45.56 26.45
C VAL A 854 12.86 45.60 24.94
N LEU A 855 13.35 44.51 24.35
CA LEU A 855 13.57 44.40 22.90
C LEU A 855 12.26 44.48 22.12
N THR A 856 11.21 43.84 22.62
CA THR A 856 9.88 43.87 21.99
C THR A 856 9.28 45.26 22.04
N ARG A 857 9.45 45.98 23.15
CA ARG A 857 8.93 47.34 23.30
C ARG A 857 9.68 48.32 22.40
N LEU A 858 11.01 48.25 22.35
CA LEU A 858 11.78 49.06 21.42
C LEU A 858 11.38 48.79 19.96
N ALA A 859 11.19 47.52 19.60
CA ALA A 859 10.75 47.14 18.26
C ALA A 859 9.37 47.71 17.90
N ASN A 860 8.44 47.75 18.86
CA ASN A 860 7.13 48.37 18.67
C ASN A 860 7.23 49.89 18.52
N LEU A 861 8.06 50.57 19.33
CA LEU A 861 8.31 52.01 19.20
C LEU A 861 8.92 52.38 17.85
N ILE A 862 9.87 51.57 17.37
CA ILE A 862 10.45 51.73 16.03
C ILE A 862 9.35 51.59 14.97
N ARG A 863 8.49 50.57 15.07
CA ARG A 863 7.39 50.33 14.12
C ARG A 863 6.35 51.45 14.12
N GLU A 864 5.98 51.95 15.29
CA GLU A 864 5.02 53.05 15.47
C GLU A 864 5.55 54.39 14.93
N SER A 865 6.88 54.58 14.97
CA SER A 865 7.54 55.82 14.54
C SER A 865 7.94 55.83 13.06
N MET A 866 7.72 54.72 12.34
CA MET A 866 8.17 54.51 10.96
C MET A 866 7.06 54.63 9.92
N ARG A 867 7.43 55.05 8.71
CA ARG A 867 6.54 55.02 7.54
C ARG A 867 6.48 53.62 6.94
N SER A 868 5.45 53.35 6.13
CA SER A 868 5.36 52.11 5.35
C SER A 868 6.52 51.90 4.37
N SER A 869 7.23 52.97 4.00
CA SER A 869 8.44 52.93 3.17
C SER A 869 9.72 52.63 3.95
N ASP A 870 9.69 52.74 5.28
CA ASP A 870 10.86 52.59 6.14
C ASP A 870 10.94 51.13 6.58
N GLU A 871 12.15 50.55 6.58
CA GLU A 871 12.35 49.14 6.93
C GLU A 871 13.20 49.01 8.19
N ALA A 872 12.64 48.43 9.23
CA ALA A 872 13.35 48.11 10.47
C ALA A 872 13.64 46.63 10.58
N CYS A 873 14.89 46.33 10.91
CA CYS A 873 15.42 44.99 11.06
C CYS A 873 16.06 44.81 12.43
N ARG A 874 15.88 43.65 13.06
CA ARG A 874 16.75 43.22 14.17
C ARG A 874 17.93 42.47 13.57
N TYR A 875 19.12 43.04 13.70
CA TYR A 875 20.33 42.51 13.06
C TYR A 875 20.94 41.35 13.85
N GLY A 876 20.84 41.42 15.19
CA GLY A 876 21.21 40.33 16.09
C GLY A 876 21.31 40.82 17.54
N GLY A 877 20.89 40.01 18.51
CA GLY A 877 20.99 40.36 19.93
C GLY A 877 20.24 41.66 20.27
N GLU A 878 20.99 42.70 20.62
CA GLU A 878 20.53 44.05 20.98
C GLU A 878 20.70 45.08 19.85
N GLU A 879 21.11 44.65 18.66
CA GLU A 879 21.36 45.52 17.50
C GLU A 879 20.17 45.56 16.55
N PHE A 880 19.79 46.77 16.13
CA PHE A 880 18.76 47.01 15.12
C PHE A 880 19.33 47.88 14.00
N VAL A 881 18.82 47.64 12.79
CA VAL A 881 19.17 48.39 11.60
C VAL A 881 17.89 48.95 10.98
N ILE A 882 17.92 50.22 10.62
CA ILE A 882 16.80 50.95 10.08
C ILE A 882 17.21 51.56 8.73
N LEU A 883 16.42 51.28 7.69
CA LEU A 883 16.51 51.89 6.37
C LEU A 883 15.42 52.94 6.22
N ILE A 884 15.81 54.18 5.91
CA ILE A 884 14.88 55.30 5.71
C ILE A 884 15.09 55.88 4.31
N PRO A 885 14.37 55.38 3.29
CA PRO A 885 14.40 55.93 1.94
C PRO A 885 13.84 57.35 1.90
N GLY A 886 14.44 58.21 1.09
CA GLY A 886 14.04 59.60 0.88
C GLY A 886 14.33 60.55 2.06
N ALA A 887 15.11 60.12 3.06
CA ALA A 887 15.46 60.95 4.22
C ALA A 887 16.96 61.28 4.23
N SER A 888 17.28 62.55 4.51
CA SER A 888 18.66 62.99 4.74
C SER A 888 19.13 62.58 6.14
N ALA A 889 20.45 62.54 6.35
CA ALA A 889 21.04 62.19 7.65
C ALA A 889 20.46 63.03 8.82
N ALA A 890 20.17 64.32 8.60
CA ALA A 890 19.59 65.19 9.63
C ALA A 890 18.14 64.81 9.98
N VAL A 891 17.32 64.48 8.99
CA VAL A 891 15.92 64.05 9.19
C VAL A 891 15.89 62.68 9.88
N SER A 892 16.74 61.76 9.42
CA SER A 892 16.87 60.43 10.00
C SER A 892 17.35 60.50 11.45
N ARG A 893 18.33 61.35 11.75
CA ARG A 893 18.78 61.62 13.11
C ARG A 893 17.64 62.11 14.00
N ALA A 894 16.89 63.13 13.58
CA ALA A 894 15.79 63.68 14.38
C ALA A 894 14.70 62.62 14.68
N ARG A 895 14.39 61.74 13.72
CA ARG A 895 13.44 60.64 13.95
C ARG A 895 13.95 59.61 14.95
N VAL A 896 15.23 59.23 14.83
CA VAL A 896 15.84 58.24 15.75
C VAL A 896 16.03 58.84 17.15
N GLU A 897 16.32 60.15 17.26
CA GLU A 897 16.34 60.86 18.54
C GLU A 897 14.95 60.88 19.20
N ALA A 898 13.87 61.05 18.44
CA ALA A 898 12.51 60.95 18.97
C ALA A 898 12.19 59.52 19.50
N ILE A 899 12.64 58.47 18.79
CA ILE A 899 12.51 57.09 19.26
C ILE A 899 13.33 56.87 20.55
N LEU A 900 14.51 57.49 20.64
CA LEU A 900 15.36 57.43 21.84
C LEU A 900 14.71 58.09 23.05
N GLU A 901 14.10 59.27 22.86
CA GLU A 901 13.37 59.97 23.92
C GLU A 901 12.16 59.15 24.39
N ALA A 902 11.34 58.65 23.45
CA ALA A 902 10.19 57.80 23.78
C ALA A 902 10.61 56.52 24.53
N PHE A 903 11.69 55.86 24.09
CA PHE A 903 12.20 54.66 24.76
C PHE A 903 12.76 54.95 26.16
N HIS A 904 13.28 56.15 26.40
CA HIS A 904 13.78 56.56 27.71
C HIS A 904 12.68 56.78 28.75
N GLU A 905 11.49 57.17 28.30
CA GLU A 905 10.31 57.39 29.14
C GLU A 905 9.57 56.08 29.49
N GLU A 906 9.90 54.97 28.83
CA GLU A 906 9.29 53.67 29.11
C GLU A 906 9.63 53.17 30.52
N VAL A 907 8.61 52.58 31.16
CA VAL A 907 8.69 51.99 32.50
C VAL A 907 8.33 50.52 32.41
N PHE A 908 9.25 49.66 32.82
CA PHE A 908 9.03 48.21 32.85
C PHE A 908 8.87 47.76 34.30
N GLU A 909 7.70 47.29 34.67
CA GLU A 909 7.44 46.81 36.03
C GLU A 909 7.99 45.39 36.22
N HIS A 910 8.84 45.20 37.24
CA HIS A 910 9.32 43.90 37.66
C HIS A 910 8.75 43.54 39.04
N GLU A 911 8.16 42.36 39.17
CA GLU A 911 7.41 41.94 40.36
C GLU A 911 8.21 42.03 41.68
N THR A 912 9.52 41.84 41.62
CA THR A 912 10.40 41.75 42.81
C THR A 912 11.49 42.82 42.91
N LEU A 913 11.92 43.44 41.81
CA LEU A 913 13.12 44.31 41.75
C LEU A 913 12.77 45.80 41.58
N GLY A 914 11.49 46.14 41.53
CA GLY A 914 11.01 47.50 41.25
C GLY A 914 11.06 47.85 39.76
N PRO A 915 10.58 49.05 39.38
CA PRO A 915 10.47 49.46 37.99
C PRO A 915 11.84 49.74 37.35
N LEU A 916 12.09 49.15 36.18
CA LEU A 916 13.21 49.48 35.30
C LEU A 916 12.82 50.70 34.45
N THR A 917 13.56 51.80 34.63
CA THR A 917 13.32 53.08 33.94
C THR A 917 14.61 53.65 33.36
N GLY A 918 14.47 54.59 32.44
CA GLY A 918 15.61 55.35 31.93
C GLY A 918 16.52 54.56 30.98
N LEU A 919 15.97 53.56 30.28
CA LEU A 919 16.67 52.83 29.23
C LEU A 919 17.12 53.78 28.10
N SER A 920 18.18 53.42 27.39
CA SER A 920 18.65 54.19 26.24
C SER A 920 19.28 53.29 25.19
N PHE A 921 19.45 53.84 24.00
CA PHE A 921 20.27 53.24 22.96
C PHE A 921 21.21 54.29 22.36
N SER A 922 22.29 53.81 21.78
CA SER A 922 23.18 54.61 20.94
C SER A 922 22.89 54.27 19.48
N ALA A 923 22.96 55.27 18.57
CA ALA A 923 22.74 55.04 17.15
C ALA A 923 23.75 55.81 16.27
N GLY A 924 24.12 55.20 15.15
CA GLY A 924 24.94 55.79 14.10
C GLY A 924 24.16 55.90 12.79
N VAL A 925 24.26 57.04 12.11
CA VAL A 925 23.56 57.32 10.85
C VAL A 925 24.58 57.57 9.73
N ALA A 926 24.44 56.85 8.61
CA ALA A 926 25.14 57.11 7.36
C ALA A 926 24.15 57.26 6.21
N ASN A 927 24.50 58.05 5.19
CA ASN A 927 23.56 58.42 4.13
C ASN A 927 24.14 58.19 2.73
N ALA A 928 23.40 57.48 1.89
CA ALA A 928 23.71 57.30 0.48
C ALA A 928 22.93 58.31 -0.39
N PRO A 929 23.51 58.81 -1.50
CA PRO A 929 24.84 58.50 -2.01
C PRO A 929 25.98 59.38 -1.44
N HIS A 930 25.68 60.29 -0.50
CA HIS A 930 26.62 61.30 -0.02
C HIS A 930 27.85 60.72 0.69
N ASP A 931 27.65 59.75 1.57
CA ASP A 931 28.72 59.14 2.37
C ASP A 931 29.33 57.94 1.63
N SER A 932 28.49 57.04 1.10
CA SER A 932 28.92 55.93 0.24
C SER A 932 27.75 55.37 -0.58
N GLN A 933 28.06 54.78 -1.73
CA GLN A 933 27.14 53.97 -2.55
C GLN A 933 27.47 52.47 -2.51
N ALA A 934 28.49 52.07 -1.73
CA ALA A 934 28.83 50.67 -1.53
C ALA A 934 28.25 50.17 -0.19
N THR A 935 27.56 49.04 -0.22
CA THR A 935 26.83 48.47 0.92
C THR A 935 27.70 48.31 2.16
N ASP A 936 28.84 47.62 2.04
CA ASP A 936 29.74 47.38 3.17
C ASP A 936 30.33 48.68 3.73
N ALA A 937 30.68 49.61 2.85
CA ALA A 937 31.23 50.89 3.26
C ALA A 937 30.19 51.75 4.00
N LEU A 938 28.95 51.80 3.52
CA LEU A 938 27.86 52.54 4.17
C LEU A 938 27.54 51.96 5.54
N PHE A 939 27.49 50.62 5.65
CA PHE A 939 27.28 49.93 6.92
C PHE A 939 28.42 50.20 7.92
N ASN A 940 29.67 50.08 7.48
CA ASN A 940 30.84 50.40 8.30
C ASN A 940 30.86 51.87 8.75
N MET A 941 30.38 52.81 7.93
CA MET A 941 30.29 54.23 8.30
C MET A 941 29.22 54.47 9.38
N ALA A 942 28.06 53.82 9.26
CA ALA A 942 27.02 53.88 10.29
C ALA A 942 27.48 53.23 11.60
N ASP A 943 28.15 52.07 11.53
CA ASP A 943 28.72 51.39 12.70
C ASP A 943 29.83 52.21 13.38
N ASN A 944 30.71 52.85 12.61
CA ASN A 944 31.70 53.78 13.15
C ASN A 944 31.04 54.96 13.89
N ALA A 945 29.94 55.50 13.36
CA ALA A 945 29.19 56.56 14.04
C ALA A 945 28.53 56.06 15.34
N LEU A 946 28.01 54.83 15.35
CA LEU A 946 27.50 54.16 16.55
C LEU A 946 28.61 53.99 17.60
N TYR A 947 29.78 53.51 17.19
CA TYR A 947 30.94 53.33 18.09
C TYR A 947 31.35 54.66 18.74
N GLN A 948 31.37 55.76 17.97
CA GLN A 948 31.65 57.09 18.53
C GLN A 948 30.53 57.57 19.46
N ALA A 949 29.26 57.27 19.17
CA ALA A 949 28.13 57.59 20.03
C ALA A 949 28.28 56.91 21.40
N LYS A 950 28.69 55.62 21.40
CA LYS A 950 29.00 54.87 22.62
C LYS A 950 30.17 55.49 23.40
N ARG A 951 31.26 55.88 22.71
CA ARG A 951 32.44 56.50 23.35
C ARG A 951 32.18 57.89 23.91
N ALA A 952 31.32 58.67 23.29
CA ALA A 952 31.05 60.05 23.69
C ALA A 952 30.13 60.16 24.92
N GLY A 953 29.73 59.02 25.51
CA GLY A 953 28.91 58.96 26.72
C GLY A 953 27.54 58.28 26.54
N ARG A 954 27.32 57.54 25.44
CA ARG A 954 26.07 56.81 25.13
C ARG A 954 24.84 57.71 25.04
N LYS A 955 23.64 57.14 24.91
CA LYS A 955 22.34 57.84 24.84
C LYS A 955 22.34 58.99 23.83
N ARG A 956 22.70 58.70 22.58
CA ARG A 956 22.72 59.70 21.50
C ARG A 956 22.75 59.08 20.12
N VAL A 957 22.39 59.91 19.15
CA VAL A 957 22.45 59.60 17.72
C VAL A 957 23.54 60.46 17.08
N LEU A 958 24.51 59.84 16.39
CA LEU A 958 25.54 60.57 15.65
C LEU A 958 25.43 60.29 14.15
N CYS A 959 25.58 61.34 13.35
CA CYS A 959 25.72 61.20 11.90
C CYS A 959 27.20 61.09 11.53
N PHE A 960 27.56 60.19 10.64
CA PHE A 960 28.95 60.01 10.20
C PHE A 960 29.56 61.32 9.67
N ASN A 961 28.81 62.08 8.86
CA ASN A 961 29.22 63.36 8.31
C ASN A 961 29.49 64.49 9.34
N SER A 962 29.14 64.27 10.61
CA SER A 962 29.36 65.22 11.71
C SER A 962 30.56 64.86 12.60
N LEU A 963 31.26 63.75 12.29
CA LEU A 963 32.45 63.32 13.02
C LEU A 963 33.68 64.13 12.56
N PRO A 964 34.60 64.50 13.47
CA PRO A 964 35.87 65.09 13.07
C PRO A 964 36.68 64.11 12.22
N PRO A 965 37.42 64.56 11.19
CA PRO A 965 38.27 63.68 10.39
C PRO A 965 39.26 62.97 11.31
N ALA A 966 39.25 61.65 11.29
CA ALA A 966 40.05 60.82 12.18
C ALA A 966 41.55 61.11 11.98
N ALA A 967 42.25 61.46 13.05
CA ALA A 967 43.70 61.39 13.09
C ALA A 967 44.12 59.92 13.13
N ASP A 968 45.05 59.54 12.25
CA ASP A 968 45.60 58.19 12.08
C ASP A 968 45.79 57.43 13.40
N SER A 969 45.19 56.25 13.49
CA SER A 969 45.69 55.19 14.38
C SER A 969 45.27 53.80 13.87
N HIS A 970 46.24 53.16 13.22
CA HIS A 970 46.53 51.73 13.16
C HIS A 970 45.39 50.70 13.26
N ALA A 971 45.15 50.06 12.12
CA ALA A 971 44.95 48.62 11.91
C ALA A 971 44.59 47.77 13.15
N ARG A 972 43.33 47.31 13.20
CA ARG A 972 42.99 46.03 13.84
C ARG A 972 42.78 44.97 12.77
N GLN A 973 43.56 43.90 12.91
CA GLN A 973 43.44 42.63 12.19
C GLN A 973 42.06 41.98 12.43
N PRO A 974 41.58 41.15 11.49
CA PRO A 974 40.38 40.35 11.70
C PRO A 974 40.69 39.21 12.68
N ALA A 975 39.85 39.04 13.69
CA ALA A 975 39.74 37.83 14.49
C ALA A 975 38.30 37.32 14.43
N HIS A 976 38.19 36.05 14.04
CA HIS A 976 37.01 35.20 13.84
C HIS A 976 36.27 35.30 12.50
#